data_AF-A0A8C6X9T7-F1
#
_entry.id   AF-A0A8C6X9T7-F1
#
_cell.length_a   1.000
_cell.length_b   1.000
_cell.length_c   1.000
_cell.angle_alpha   90.00
_cell.angle_beta   90.00
_cell.angle_gamma   90.00
#
_symmetry.space_group_name_H-M   'P 1'
#
loop_
_entity.id
_entity.type
_entity.pdbx_description
1 polymer ?
#
loop_
_entity_poly.entity_id
_entity_poly.type
_entity_poly.pdbx_seq_one_letter_code
_entity_poly.pdbx_strand_id
1 'polypeptide(L)'
;MDFSKLQELYLPCIDGKLYPSNTLVFSFYQSGQEPLALKKTLHLLVDLSECSILADKYKQWNLLRYLPENLRPMLFSNIVEEQLEESSLKLCICQEHCEFRNNLKELLVSLEFQNALIALLKWQSKTEEIEGMNDGLFSPDQLEVVCCEKICIVMVYNLQLLEGTQCVKTVHVATMPDDKTKIYLTHQENMSVQEGVHISSVLSQEVNKFLGERLHHKAMGILMEILVCQGPNSIAAVLKKHRVPLYQQVNLNAYDLPPPGEDIPEEWYDSLDMSILHTFVKGDYVGYLDSSQTKEHYLYAVVLEVLESQKNGSAQIHTYRIDLGGGREEEVTAYDLYHFKRNKPVSNSNKMVMLTVGSTDAAQMARPDINEYWHQRPLSEVKKEIDTCLAQVWRLSEEEKKKALRRLYLCYHPDKNLGQEDSANELFKYLKEKIKEMEKGMWSNGGGSKSSNSHRRNFSDCWGEWDQQAYQHQQRHYEFTSQRTAGRGGGGGYSKYGFWSYHQRGPNSSRSQPKHYFLEAKRWLQQAECDLQVAASIAGNGSTEWLLYMVFRAMEKTLTAVEYNQGGGFDRNLSLAKLADKVASYGCELAKLPKQIALLREHGVDDKTTQYPKYHTLPTIPHEAFSACKEQDVLLLAWEILNMVKSWLGR
;
A
#
# COMPACT_ATOMS: atom_id res chain seq x y z
N MET A 1 -35.48 11.20 -43.58
CA MET A 1 -36.71 10.41 -43.40
C MET A 1 -36.98 10.32 -41.92
N ASP A 2 -38.23 10.44 -41.51
CA ASP A 2 -38.64 10.28 -40.12
C ASP A 2 -39.01 8.80 -39.89
N PHE A 3 -38.18 8.09 -39.13
CA PHE A 3 -38.37 6.68 -38.80
C PHE A 3 -39.21 6.47 -37.53
N SER A 4 -39.73 7.53 -36.90
CA SER A 4 -40.47 7.46 -35.63
C SER A 4 -41.76 6.62 -35.69
N LYS A 5 -42.31 6.40 -36.88
CA LYS A 5 -43.50 5.54 -37.11
C LYS A 5 -43.16 4.11 -37.51
N LEU A 6 -41.90 3.80 -37.80
CA LEU A 6 -41.50 2.46 -38.22
C LEU A 6 -41.32 1.58 -36.98
N GLN A 7 -42.23 0.62 -36.78
CA GLN A 7 -42.20 -0.27 -35.61
C GLN A 7 -41.26 -1.46 -35.79
N GLU A 8 -41.13 -1.97 -37.02
CA GLU A 8 -40.29 -3.11 -37.35
C GLU A 8 -39.50 -2.86 -38.64
N LEU A 9 -38.25 -3.32 -38.64
CA LEU A 9 -37.35 -3.33 -39.79
C LEU A 9 -36.71 -4.71 -39.85
N TYR A 10 -36.78 -5.38 -40.99
CA TYR A 10 -36.14 -6.68 -41.20
C TYR A 10 -34.87 -6.51 -42.05
N LEU A 11 -33.80 -7.17 -41.64
CA LEU A 11 -32.50 -7.12 -42.32
C LEU A 11 -31.97 -8.54 -42.59
N PRO A 12 -31.12 -8.71 -43.61
CA PRO A 12 -30.56 -10.01 -43.98
C PRO A 12 -29.51 -10.52 -43.00
N CYS A 13 -29.63 -11.81 -42.64
CA CYS A 13 -28.67 -12.59 -41.88
C CYS A 13 -27.77 -13.41 -42.81
N ILE A 14 -26.59 -13.80 -42.34
CA ILE A 14 -25.65 -14.66 -43.07
C ILE A 14 -26.20 -16.05 -43.42
N ASP A 15 -27.28 -16.50 -42.76
CA ASP A 15 -27.93 -17.78 -43.04
C ASP A 15 -28.91 -17.71 -44.23
N GLY A 16 -29.02 -16.54 -44.87
CA GLY A 16 -29.87 -16.29 -46.04
C GLY A 16 -31.31 -15.92 -45.71
N LYS A 17 -31.66 -15.68 -44.44
CA LYS A 17 -33.01 -15.28 -44.02
C LYS A 17 -33.08 -13.82 -43.53
N LEU A 18 -34.31 -13.31 -43.42
CA LEU A 18 -34.61 -12.00 -42.86
C LEU A 18 -35.03 -12.13 -41.40
N TYR A 19 -34.47 -11.29 -40.54
CA TYR A 19 -34.81 -11.22 -39.12
C TYR A 19 -35.09 -9.77 -38.71
N PRO A 20 -35.86 -9.54 -37.63
CA PRO A 20 -35.98 -8.23 -37.03
C PRO A 20 -34.59 -7.65 -36.75
N SER A 21 -34.32 -6.46 -37.26
CA SER A 21 -33.03 -5.78 -37.23
C SER A 21 -32.40 -5.70 -35.84
N ASN A 22 -33.20 -5.45 -34.81
CA ASN A 22 -32.77 -5.40 -33.40
C ASN A 22 -32.38 -6.76 -32.79
N THR A 23 -32.68 -7.88 -33.47
CA THR A 23 -32.24 -9.22 -33.06
C THR A 23 -30.95 -9.66 -33.73
N LEU A 24 -30.50 -8.92 -34.75
CA LEU A 24 -29.27 -9.22 -35.48
C LEU A 24 -28.05 -8.67 -34.76
N VAL A 25 -26.93 -9.35 -34.94
CA VAL A 25 -25.64 -9.01 -34.35
C VAL A 25 -24.69 -8.55 -35.46
N PHE A 26 -24.21 -7.31 -35.36
CA PHE A 26 -23.13 -6.80 -36.18
C PHE A 26 -21.78 -7.19 -35.58
N SER A 27 -20.88 -7.73 -36.39
CA SER A 27 -19.51 -8.06 -35.97
C SER A 27 -18.48 -7.48 -36.93
N PHE A 28 -17.29 -7.19 -36.40
CA PHE A 28 -16.14 -6.72 -37.18
C PHE A 28 -15.30 -7.85 -37.77
N TYR A 29 -15.73 -9.11 -37.65
CA TYR A 29 -15.10 -10.22 -38.36
C TYR A 29 -15.21 -10.01 -39.88
N GLN A 30 -14.18 -10.45 -40.61
CA GLN A 30 -14.23 -10.51 -42.07
C GLN A 30 -15.22 -11.59 -42.51
N SER A 31 -15.95 -11.34 -43.60
CA SER A 31 -16.93 -12.31 -44.13
C SER A 31 -16.26 -13.66 -44.37
N GLY A 32 -16.79 -14.71 -43.75
CA GLY A 32 -16.27 -16.08 -43.85
C GLY A 32 -15.23 -16.45 -42.80
N GLN A 33 -14.72 -15.49 -42.01
CA GLN A 33 -13.77 -15.74 -40.91
C GLN A 33 -14.44 -15.83 -39.54
N GLU A 34 -15.77 -15.74 -39.45
CA GLU A 34 -16.48 -15.85 -38.18
C GLU A 34 -16.41 -17.30 -37.65
N PRO A 35 -16.07 -17.51 -36.37
CA PRO A 35 -16.08 -18.83 -35.76
C PRO A 35 -17.41 -19.56 -35.95
N LEU A 36 -17.37 -20.86 -36.27
CA LEU A 36 -18.58 -21.65 -36.54
C LEU A 36 -19.58 -21.62 -35.37
N ALA A 37 -19.09 -21.56 -34.13
CA ALA A 37 -19.97 -21.48 -32.95
C ALA A 37 -20.80 -20.19 -32.96
N LEU A 38 -20.23 -19.05 -33.39
CA LEU A 38 -20.98 -17.80 -33.51
C LEU A 38 -22.12 -17.93 -34.50
N LYS A 39 -21.88 -18.56 -35.65
CA LYS A 39 -22.91 -18.76 -36.70
C LYS A 39 -24.06 -19.66 -36.23
N LYS A 40 -23.82 -20.56 -35.28
CA LYS A 40 -24.83 -21.45 -34.71
C LYS A 40 -25.63 -20.79 -33.59
N THR A 41 -25.01 -19.90 -32.83
CA THR A 41 -25.61 -19.32 -31.62
C THR A 41 -26.24 -17.95 -31.86
N LEU A 42 -25.71 -17.16 -32.80
CA LEU A 42 -26.12 -15.77 -33.04
C LEU A 42 -26.62 -15.57 -34.48
N HIS A 43 -27.62 -14.72 -34.66
CA HIS A 43 -28.04 -14.25 -35.98
C HIS A 43 -27.13 -13.09 -36.42
N LEU A 44 -26.05 -13.40 -37.13
CA LEU A 44 -25.10 -12.40 -37.60
C LEU A 44 -25.65 -11.65 -38.82
N LEU A 45 -25.62 -10.32 -38.78
CA LEU A 45 -25.98 -9.47 -39.91
C LEU A 45 -25.04 -9.78 -41.09
N VAL A 46 -25.62 -9.88 -42.29
CA VAL A 46 -24.81 -10.03 -43.52
C VAL A 46 -23.84 -8.86 -43.68
N ASP A 47 -22.71 -9.09 -44.34
CA ASP A 47 -21.86 -8.00 -44.75
C ASP A 47 -22.62 -7.10 -45.74
N LEU A 48 -22.83 -5.82 -45.38
CA LEU A 48 -23.62 -4.91 -46.20
C LEU A 48 -22.96 -4.61 -47.57
N SER A 49 -21.70 -5.00 -47.77
CA SER A 49 -21.04 -4.98 -49.08
C SER A 49 -21.68 -5.97 -50.06
N GLU A 50 -22.19 -7.10 -49.57
CA GLU A 50 -22.95 -8.08 -50.36
C GLU A 50 -24.29 -7.49 -50.84
N CYS A 51 -24.80 -6.49 -50.12
CA CYS A 51 -25.98 -5.70 -50.48
C CYS A 51 -25.64 -4.45 -51.32
N SER A 52 -24.42 -4.33 -51.84
CA SER A 52 -23.95 -3.16 -52.62
C SER A 52 -24.02 -1.82 -51.89
N ILE A 53 -23.99 -1.82 -50.54
CA ILE A 53 -24.07 -0.58 -49.75
C ILE A 53 -22.67 0.02 -49.55
N LEU A 54 -21.81 -0.63 -48.77
CA LEU A 54 -20.47 -0.13 -48.42
C LEU A 54 -19.55 -1.31 -48.10
N ALA A 55 -18.29 -1.29 -48.57
CA ALA A 55 -17.29 -2.32 -48.24
C ALA A 55 -16.65 -2.15 -46.85
N ASP A 56 -16.61 -0.92 -46.36
CA ASP A 56 -15.93 -0.56 -45.10
C ASP A 56 -16.82 -0.84 -43.89
N LYS A 57 -16.44 -1.82 -43.05
CA LYS A 57 -17.17 -2.23 -41.84
C LYS A 57 -17.37 -1.09 -40.84
N TYR A 58 -16.42 -0.16 -40.69
CA TYR A 58 -16.60 0.99 -39.78
C TYR A 58 -17.67 1.94 -40.31
N LYS A 59 -17.70 2.17 -41.63
CA LYS A 59 -18.75 2.97 -42.26
C LYS A 59 -20.10 2.25 -42.23
N GLN A 60 -20.14 0.92 -42.38
CA GLN A 60 -21.34 0.12 -42.20
C GLN A 60 -21.91 0.27 -40.78
N TRP A 61 -21.08 0.14 -39.75
CA TRP A 61 -21.52 0.33 -38.37
C TRP A 61 -22.02 1.75 -38.12
N ASN A 62 -21.30 2.77 -38.61
CA ASN A 62 -21.75 4.16 -38.53
C ASN A 62 -23.09 4.39 -39.23
N LEU A 63 -23.33 3.70 -40.36
CA LEU A 63 -24.62 3.75 -41.06
C LEU A 63 -25.75 3.16 -40.20
N LEU A 64 -25.52 1.97 -39.63
CA LEU A 64 -26.49 1.30 -38.76
C LEU A 64 -26.82 2.13 -37.50
N ARG A 65 -25.87 2.93 -37.01
CA ARG A 65 -26.08 3.84 -35.88
C ARG A 65 -27.08 4.97 -36.17
N TYR A 66 -27.42 5.26 -37.43
CA TYR A 66 -28.51 6.19 -37.74
C TYR A 66 -29.91 5.60 -37.51
N LEU A 67 -30.03 4.28 -37.36
CA LEU A 67 -31.31 3.66 -36.99
C LEU A 67 -31.69 4.02 -35.54
N PRO A 68 -32.98 4.23 -35.25
CA PRO A 68 -33.50 4.29 -33.88
C PRO A 68 -33.05 3.08 -33.06
N GLU A 69 -32.86 3.27 -31.75
CA GLU A 69 -32.31 2.24 -30.86
C GLU A 69 -33.13 0.94 -30.88
N ASN A 70 -34.46 1.04 -30.94
CA ASN A 70 -35.36 -0.10 -31.01
C ASN A 70 -35.30 -0.90 -32.33
N LEU A 71 -34.63 -0.36 -33.36
CA LEU A 71 -34.46 -0.97 -34.69
C LEU A 71 -32.99 -1.24 -35.03
N ARG A 72 -32.06 -0.93 -34.13
CA ARG A 72 -30.63 -1.03 -34.42
C ARG A 72 -30.12 -2.44 -34.12
N PRO A 73 -29.36 -3.08 -35.03
CA PRO A 73 -28.63 -4.30 -34.71
C PRO A 73 -27.70 -4.12 -33.52
N MET A 74 -27.54 -5.19 -32.74
CA MET A 74 -26.65 -5.22 -31.58
C MET A 74 -25.19 -5.33 -32.03
N LEU A 75 -24.28 -4.64 -31.34
CA LEU A 75 -22.85 -4.82 -31.59
C LEU A 75 -22.35 -6.05 -30.84
N PHE A 76 -21.60 -6.93 -31.52
CA PHE A 76 -21.07 -8.16 -30.92
C PHE A 76 -20.33 -7.91 -29.60
N SER A 77 -19.44 -6.90 -29.55
CA SER A 77 -18.68 -6.56 -28.33
C SER A 77 -19.53 -6.06 -27.17
N ASN A 78 -20.80 -5.69 -27.40
CA ASN A 78 -21.68 -5.18 -26.35
C ASN A 78 -22.56 -6.28 -25.72
N ILE A 79 -22.59 -7.47 -26.33
CA ILE A 79 -23.45 -8.58 -25.89
C ILE A 79 -22.66 -9.78 -25.36
N VAL A 80 -21.34 -9.80 -25.57
CA VAL A 80 -20.46 -10.86 -25.09
C VAL A 80 -19.61 -10.36 -23.93
N GLU A 81 -19.33 -11.27 -23.01
CA GLU A 81 -18.41 -11.05 -21.91
C GLU A 81 -17.12 -11.84 -22.16
N GLU A 82 -15.99 -11.31 -21.72
CA GLU A 82 -14.72 -12.01 -21.78
C GLU A 82 -14.50 -12.78 -20.47
N GLN A 83 -14.27 -14.08 -20.56
CA GLN A 83 -13.96 -14.92 -19.41
C GLN A 83 -12.58 -15.57 -19.55
N LEU A 84 -11.85 -15.66 -18.44
CA LEU A 84 -10.59 -16.39 -18.37
C LEU A 84 -10.82 -17.89 -18.55
N GLU A 85 -10.05 -18.53 -19.44
CA GLU A 85 -10.09 -19.98 -19.61
C GLU A 85 -9.19 -20.64 -18.55
N GLU A 86 -9.73 -20.88 -17.35
CA GLU A 86 -8.98 -21.37 -16.19
C GLU A 86 -8.26 -22.71 -16.46
N SER A 87 -8.83 -23.58 -17.29
CA SER A 87 -8.28 -24.89 -17.62
C SER A 87 -6.97 -24.82 -18.42
N SER A 88 -6.71 -23.71 -19.13
CA SER A 88 -5.48 -23.50 -19.90
C SER A 88 -4.48 -22.58 -19.19
N LEU A 89 -4.83 -22.07 -18.01
CA LEU A 89 -4.00 -21.16 -17.23
C LEU A 89 -2.77 -21.90 -16.66
N LYS A 90 -1.58 -21.48 -17.09
CA LYS A 90 -0.31 -21.97 -16.55
C LYS A 90 0.41 -20.84 -15.83
N LEU A 91 0.77 -21.06 -14.57
CA LEU A 91 1.52 -20.09 -13.77
C LEU A 91 2.97 -20.01 -14.26
N CYS A 92 3.57 -18.83 -14.09
CA CYS A 92 4.97 -18.59 -14.39
C CYS A 92 5.90 -19.52 -13.59
N ILE A 93 6.98 -19.99 -14.22
CA ILE A 93 8.04 -20.82 -13.60
C ILE A 93 8.67 -20.14 -12.38
N CYS A 94 8.82 -18.82 -12.41
CA CYS A 94 9.39 -18.05 -11.30
C CYS A 94 8.44 -17.92 -10.09
N GLN A 95 7.14 -18.19 -10.26
CA GLN A 95 6.12 -18.11 -9.20
C GLN A 95 6.25 -16.85 -8.32
N GLU A 96 6.48 -17.02 -7.02
CA GLU A 96 6.64 -15.94 -6.05
C GLU A 96 7.92 -15.11 -6.24
N HIS A 97 8.90 -15.63 -6.97
CA HIS A 97 10.16 -14.96 -7.30
C HIS A 97 10.12 -14.19 -8.62
N CYS A 98 8.96 -14.09 -9.26
CA CYS A 98 8.80 -13.28 -10.47
C CYS A 98 8.96 -11.78 -10.15
N GLU A 99 10.12 -11.21 -10.51
CA GLU A 99 10.45 -9.80 -10.25
C GLU A 99 9.42 -8.85 -10.86
N PHE A 100 9.03 -9.06 -12.12
CA PHE A 100 8.04 -8.21 -12.78
C PHE A 100 6.69 -8.17 -12.04
N ARG A 101 6.20 -9.33 -11.59
CA ARG A 101 4.99 -9.45 -10.77
C ARG A 101 5.14 -8.70 -9.46
N ASN A 102 6.26 -8.91 -8.77
CA ASN A 102 6.50 -8.35 -7.45
C ASN A 102 6.66 -6.83 -7.50
N ASN A 103 7.40 -6.30 -8.48
CA ASN A 103 7.57 -4.88 -8.70
C ASN A 103 6.23 -4.21 -9.02
N LEU A 104 5.40 -4.81 -9.89
CA LEU A 104 4.08 -4.25 -10.16
C LEU A 104 3.17 -4.32 -8.92
N LYS A 105 3.18 -5.44 -8.19
CA LYS A 105 2.39 -5.58 -6.96
C LYS A 105 2.79 -4.51 -5.94
N GLU A 106 4.08 -4.39 -5.66
CA GLU A 106 4.64 -3.39 -4.75
C GLU A 106 4.26 -1.97 -5.18
N LEU A 107 4.40 -1.66 -6.47
CA LEU A 107 4.01 -0.38 -7.04
C LEU A 107 2.52 -0.08 -6.81
N LEU A 108 1.63 -0.99 -7.20
CA LEU A 108 0.19 -0.77 -7.14
C LEU A 108 -0.33 -0.64 -5.71
N VAL A 109 0.21 -1.42 -4.76
CA VAL A 109 -0.22 -1.36 -3.35
C VAL A 109 0.47 -0.27 -2.53
N SER A 110 1.46 0.42 -3.11
CA SER A 110 2.20 1.47 -2.42
C SER A 110 1.35 2.69 -2.12
N LEU A 111 1.65 3.34 -0.98
CA LEU A 111 1.03 4.61 -0.62
C LEU A 111 1.41 5.71 -1.63
N GLU A 112 2.61 5.66 -2.19
CA GLU A 112 3.10 6.57 -3.23
C GLU A 112 2.23 6.50 -4.48
N PHE A 113 1.81 5.31 -4.90
CA PHE A 113 0.93 5.14 -6.05
C PHE A 113 -0.47 5.69 -5.78
N GLN A 114 -1.06 5.37 -4.63
CA GLN A 114 -2.36 5.93 -4.22
C GLN A 114 -2.31 7.47 -4.14
N ASN A 115 -1.26 8.01 -3.51
CA ASN A 115 -0.99 9.44 -3.47
C ASN A 115 -0.86 10.05 -4.86
N ALA A 116 -0.22 9.35 -5.81
CA ALA A 116 -0.08 9.81 -7.18
C ALA A 116 -1.42 9.85 -7.91
N LEU A 117 -2.30 8.86 -7.71
CA LEU A 117 -3.64 8.87 -8.28
C LEU A 117 -4.46 10.06 -7.77
N ILE A 118 -4.41 10.34 -6.47
CA ILE A 118 -5.06 11.51 -5.88
C ILE A 118 -4.44 12.81 -6.40
N ALA A 119 -3.11 12.88 -6.48
CA ALA A 119 -2.40 14.04 -7.04
C ALA A 119 -2.81 14.31 -8.48
N LEU A 120 -2.92 13.27 -9.32
CA LEU A 120 -3.36 13.36 -10.70
C LEU A 120 -4.81 13.86 -10.79
N LEU A 121 -5.72 13.29 -10.00
CA LEU A 121 -7.12 13.73 -9.94
C LEU A 121 -7.21 15.21 -9.53
N LYS A 122 -6.46 15.65 -8.50
CA LYS A 122 -6.44 17.08 -8.06
C LYS A 122 -5.84 18.00 -9.10
N TRP A 123 -4.76 17.55 -9.74
CA TRP A 123 -4.06 18.35 -10.72
C TRP A 123 -4.87 18.56 -11.98
N GLN A 124 -5.67 17.58 -12.41
CA GLN A 124 -6.59 17.75 -13.52
C GLN A 124 -7.81 18.61 -13.16
N SER A 125 -8.32 18.52 -11.93
CA SER A 125 -9.48 19.29 -11.45
C SER A 125 -9.03 20.53 -10.69
N LYS A 126 -8.91 21.67 -11.39
CA LYS A 126 -8.52 22.94 -10.75
C LYS A 126 -9.51 23.48 -9.71
N THR A 127 -10.70 22.87 -9.56
CA THR A 127 -11.84 23.45 -8.82
C THR A 127 -12.81 22.46 -8.16
N GLU A 128 -12.60 21.14 -8.23
CA GLU A 128 -13.55 20.16 -7.65
C GLU A 128 -12.99 19.48 -6.40
N GLU A 129 -13.80 19.46 -5.34
CA GLU A 129 -13.59 18.59 -4.19
C GLU A 129 -13.68 17.14 -4.66
N ILE A 130 -12.58 16.39 -4.53
CA ILE A 130 -12.57 14.98 -4.87
C ILE A 130 -13.27 14.25 -3.73
N GLU A 131 -14.52 13.84 -3.96
CA GLU A 131 -15.17 12.82 -3.14
C GLU A 131 -14.27 11.58 -3.08
N GLY A 132 -14.12 11.06 -1.85
CA GLY A 132 -13.07 10.16 -1.42
C GLY A 132 -12.82 9.01 -2.39
N MET A 133 -11.55 8.82 -2.75
CA MET A 133 -11.08 7.58 -3.35
C MET A 133 -11.37 6.46 -2.35
N ASN A 134 -11.85 5.31 -2.83
CA ASN A 134 -12.12 4.17 -1.94
C ASN A 134 -10.77 3.68 -1.38
N ASP A 135 -10.49 3.99 -0.11
CA ASP A 135 -9.17 3.81 0.54
C ASP A 135 -8.67 2.34 0.54
N GLY A 136 -9.51 1.38 0.15
CA GLY A 136 -9.18 -0.06 0.08
C GLY A 136 -8.88 -0.65 -1.30
N LEU A 137 -9.12 0.07 -2.41
CA LEU A 137 -9.06 -0.50 -3.79
C LEU A 137 -7.69 -1.10 -4.15
N PHE A 138 -6.62 -0.50 -3.63
CA PHE A 138 -5.25 -0.92 -3.89
C PHE A 138 -4.58 -1.49 -2.62
N SER A 139 -5.37 -2.04 -1.70
CA SER A 139 -4.82 -2.69 -0.50
C SER A 139 -4.27 -4.08 -0.82
N PRO A 140 -3.27 -4.58 -0.07
CA PRO A 140 -2.73 -5.93 -0.24
C PRO A 140 -3.78 -7.05 -0.12
N ASP A 141 -4.87 -6.80 0.62
CA ASP A 141 -5.95 -7.76 0.84
C ASP A 141 -6.98 -7.78 -0.29
N GLN A 142 -7.07 -6.69 -1.07
CA GLN A 142 -8.06 -6.52 -2.15
C GLN A 142 -7.46 -6.73 -3.54
N LEU A 143 -6.14 -6.61 -3.69
CA LEU A 143 -5.45 -6.70 -4.99
C LEU A 143 -4.44 -7.86 -5.03
N GLU A 144 -4.66 -8.78 -5.97
CA GLU A 144 -3.72 -9.86 -6.27
C GLU A 144 -3.15 -9.71 -7.69
N VAL A 145 -1.82 -9.81 -7.81
CA VAL A 145 -1.14 -9.86 -9.10
C VAL A 145 -0.64 -11.28 -9.35
N VAL A 146 -1.03 -11.87 -10.47
CA VAL A 146 -0.71 -13.24 -10.87
C VAL A 146 0.08 -13.21 -12.18
N CYS A 147 1.19 -13.96 -12.22
CA CYS A 147 2.01 -14.08 -13.42
C CYS A 147 1.85 -15.47 -14.04
N CYS A 148 1.58 -15.51 -15.34
CA CYS A 148 1.18 -16.70 -16.10
C CYS A 148 2.08 -16.89 -17.32
N GLU A 149 2.37 -18.12 -17.74
CA GLU A 149 3.07 -18.36 -19.03
C GLU A 149 2.22 -17.93 -20.22
N LYS A 150 0.90 -18.09 -20.11
CA LYS A 150 -0.07 -17.76 -21.15
C LYS A 150 -1.41 -17.42 -20.52
N ILE A 151 -2.04 -16.36 -21.01
CA ILE A 151 -3.41 -15.99 -20.66
C ILE A 151 -4.29 -16.21 -21.88
N CYS A 152 -5.25 -17.12 -21.77
CA CYS A 152 -6.29 -17.34 -22.76
C CYS A 152 -7.62 -16.85 -22.21
N ILE A 153 -8.35 -16.08 -23.00
CA ILE A 153 -9.75 -15.76 -22.72
C ILE A 153 -10.64 -16.36 -23.79
N VAL A 154 -11.92 -16.51 -23.45
CA VAL A 154 -12.97 -17.00 -24.33
C VAL A 154 -14.20 -16.12 -24.15
N MET A 155 -14.94 -15.90 -25.24
CA MET A 155 -16.15 -15.08 -25.20
C MET A 155 -17.33 -15.90 -24.67
N VAL A 156 -18.14 -15.29 -23.82
CA VAL A 156 -19.34 -15.87 -23.21
C VAL A 156 -20.55 -15.07 -23.66
N TYR A 157 -21.63 -15.77 -24.04
CA TYR A 157 -22.92 -15.19 -24.36
C TYR A 157 -24.02 -15.99 -23.67
N ASN A 158 -24.89 -15.33 -22.90
CA ASN A 158 -25.96 -15.97 -22.13
C ASN A 158 -25.47 -17.18 -21.31
N LEU A 159 -24.35 -17.02 -20.60
CA LEU A 159 -23.69 -18.07 -19.78
C LEU A 159 -23.16 -19.27 -20.59
N GLN A 160 -23.12 -19.18 -21.92
CA GLN A 160 -22.57 -20.21 -22.80
C GLN A 160 -21.25 -19.75 -23.42
N LEU A 161 -20.23 -20.62 -23.32
CA LEU A 161 -18.93 -20.41 -23.96
C LEU A 161 -19.05 -20.50 -25.48
N LEU A 162 -18.50 -19.51 -26.18
CA LEU A 162 -18.46 -19.46 -27.63
C LEU A 162 -17.16 -20.11 -28.13
N GLU A 163 -17.21 -21.40 -28.43
CA GLU A 163 -16.03 -22.14 -28.93
C GLU A 163 -15.43 -21.51 -30.20
N GLY A 164 -14.10 -21.52 -30.30
CA GLY A 164 -13.38 -20.91 -31.42
C GLY A 164 -13.21 -19.40 -31.32
N THR A 165 -13.66 -18.78 -30.22
CA THR A 165 -13.39 -17.36 -29.89
C THR A 165 -12.18 -17.17 -28.97
N GLN A 166 -11.40 -18.23 -28.72
CA GLN A 166 -10.25 -18.14 -27.82
C GLN A 166 -9.23 -17.14 -28.34
N CYS A 167 -8.80 -16.22 -27.48
CA CYS A 167 -7.75 -15.28 -27.80
C CYS A 167 -6.72 -15.18 -26.68
N VAL A 168 -5.47 -14.93 -27.07
CA VAL A 168 -4.36 -14.78 -26.12
C VAL A 168 -4.26 -13.33 -25.73
N LYS A 169 -4.18 -13.07 -24.42
CA LYS A 169 -3.97 -11.73 -23.86
C LYS A 169 -2.63 -11.62 -23.13
N THR A 170 -2.19 -10.39 -22.96
CA THR A 170 -1.00 -10.00 -22.20
C THR A 170 -1.37 -9.61 -20.76
N VAL A 171 -2.54 -8.99 -20.60
CA VAL A 171 -3.13 -8.58 -19.32
C VAL A 171 -4.60 -8.95 -19.33
N HIS A 172 -5.09 -9.50 -18.22
CA HIS A 172 -6.51 -9.66 -17.96
C HIS A 172 -6.80 -9.29 -16.50
N VAL A 173 -7.86 -8.52 -16.28
CA VAL A 173 -8.27 -8.09 -14.93
C VAL A 173 -9.65 -8.64 -14.68
N ALA A 174 -9.81 -9.32 -13.54
CA ALA A 174 -11.06 -9.93 -13.13
C ALA A 174 -11.39 -9.54 -11.69
N THR A 175 -12.64 -9.18 -11.44
CA THR A 175 -13.19 -9.05 -10.10
C THR A 175 -13.75 -10.40 -9.67
N MET A 176 -13.26 -10.92 -8.56
CA MET A 176 -13.65 -12.21 -8.01
C MET A 176 -14.96 -12.10 -7.19
N PRO A 177 -15.63 -13.21 -6.88
CA PRO A 177 -16.86 -13.20 -6.07
C PRO A 177 -16.70 -12.63 -4.65
N ASP A 178 -15.47 -12.56 -4.13
CA ASP A 178 -15.13 -11.96 -2.83
C ASP A 178 -14.75 -10.47 -2.93
N ASP A 179 -15.15 -9.80 -4.03
CA ASP A 179 -14.82 -8.41 -4.40
C ASP A 179 -13.33 -8.12 -4.61
N LYS A 180 -12.47 -9.14 -4.53
CA LYS A 180 -11.04 -8.96 -4.80
C LYS A 180 -10.76 -8.81 -6.28
N THR A 181 -9.82 -7.94 -6.59
CA THR A 181 -9.32 -7.74 -7.95
C THR A 181 -8.11 -8.62 -8.19
N LYS A 182 -8.17 -9.45 -9.24
CA LYS A 182 -7.01 -10.22 -9.75
C LYS A 182 -6.53 -9.64 -11.07
N ILE A 183 -5.24 -9.31 -11.13
CA ILE A 183 -4.54 -8.89 -12.34
C ILE A 183 -3.66 -10.04 -12.82
N TYR A 184 -4.03 -10.65 -13.95
CA TYR A 184 -3.25 -11.68 -14.62
C TYR A 184 -2.32 -11.03 -15.64
N LEU A 185 -1.04 -11.41 -15.61
CA LEU A 185 0.02 -10.92 -16.51
C LEU A 185 0.75 -12.06 -17.18
N THR A 186 0.95 -11.97 -18.49
CA THR A 186 1.79 -12.94 -19.19
C THR A 186 3.27 -12.71 -18.87
N HIS A 187 3.96 -13.75 -18.40
CA HIS A 187 5.38 -13.77 -18.11
C HIS A 187 6.18 -13.63 -19.39
N GLN A 188 7.14 -12.72 -19.40
CA GLN A 188 8.06 -12.58 -20.51
C GLN A 188 9.47 -12.35 -19.98
N GLU A 189 10.37 -13.29 -20.26
CA GLU A 189 11.78 -13.21 -19.85
C GLU A 189 12.50 -11.98 -20.44
N ASN A 190 12.08 -11.54 -21.63
CA ASN A 190 12.57 -10.33 -22.29
C ASN A 190 11.37 -9.57 -22.88
N MET A 191 10.74 -8.73 -22.07
CA MET A 191 9.63 -7.88 -22.50
C MET A 191 10.11 -6.88 -23.57
N SER A 192 9.49 -6.89 -24.75
CA SER A 192 9.78 -5.87 -25.76
C SER A 192 9.22 -4.51 -25.32
N VAL A 193 9.77 -3.42 -25.87
CA VAL A 193 9.27 -2.06 -25.62
C VAL A 193 7.78 -1.95 -25.97
N GLN A 194 7.36 -2.61 -27.05
CA GLN A 194 5.97 -2.60 -27.50
C GLN A 194 5.04 -3.30 -26.50
N GLU A 195 5.46 -4.42 -25.94
CA GLU A 195 4.69 -5.17 -24.94
C GLU A 195 4.60 -4.41 -23.62
N GLY A 196 5.70 -3.79 -23.16
CA GLY A 196 5.68 -2.95 -21.98
C GLY A 196 4.69 -1.77 -22.11
N VAL A 197 4.72 -1.07 -23.24
CA VAL A 197 3.76 0.01 -23.54
C VAL A 197 2.33 -0.52 -23.56
N HIS A 198 2.10 -1.69 -24.15
CA HIS A 198 0.78 -2.29 -24.22
C HIS A 198 0.25 -2.67 -22.83
N ILE A 199 1.07 -3.30 -21.98
CA ILE A 199 0.72 -3.66 -20.60
C ILE A 199 0.38 -2.40 -19.79
N SER A 200 1.24 -1.39 -19.81
CA SER A 200 0.99 -0.13 -19.08
C SER A 200 -0.25 0.61 -19.59
N SER A 201 -0.54 0.54 -20.89
CA SER A 201 -1.76 1.10 -21.47
C SER A 201 -3.03 0.40 -20.96
N VAL A 202 -3.05 -0.94 -20.98
CA VAL A 202 -4.18 -1.72 -20.46
C VAL A 202 -4.36 -1.49 -18.97
N LEU A 203 -3.29 -1.58 -18.17
CA LEU A 203 -3.34 -1.32 -16.73
C LEU A 203 -3.82 0.10 -16.42
N SER A 204 -3.40 1.11 -17.19
CA SER A 204 -3.87 2.48 -17.00
C SER A 204 -5.38 2.61 -17.24
N GLN A 205 -5.94 1.86 -18.20
CA GLN A 205 -7.39 1.84 -18.45
C GLN A 205 -8.13 1.16 -17.30
N GLU A 206 -7.65 0.02 -16.82
CA GLU A 206 -8.24 -0.71 -15.70
C GLU A 206 -8.19 0.11 -14.39
N VAL A 207 -7.06 0.75 -14.11
CA VAL A 207 -6.95 1.70 -12.98
C VAL A 207 -7.95 2.85 -13.12
N ASN A 208 -8.15 3.39 -14.33
CA ASN A 208 -9.13 4.44 -14.53
C ASN A 208 -10.58 3.94 -14.34
N LYS A 209 -10.88 2.69 -14.74
CA LYS A 209 -12.18 2.07 -14.46
C LYS A 209 -12.42 1.94 -12.96
N PHE A 210 -11.42 1.55 -12.17
CA PHE A 210 -11.51 1.53 -10.71
C PHE A 210 -11.76 2.91 -10.10
N LEU A 211 -11.29 3.97 -10.78
CA LEU A 211 -11.56 5.36 -10.41
C LEU A 211 -12.89 5.89 -10.95
N GLY A 212 -13.74 5.05 -11.56
CA GLY A 212 -15.01 5.48 -12.17
C GLY A 212 -14.84 6.32 -13.43
N GLU A 213 -13.81 6.02 -14.22
CA GLU A 213 -13.43 6.72 -15.46
C GLU A 213 -13.13 8.23 -15.28
N ARG A 214 -12.68 8.62 -14.09
CA ARG A 214 -12.46 10.04 -13.73
C ARG A 214 -11.21 10.66 -14.35
N LEU A 215 -10.18 9.89 -14.72
CA LEU A 215 -8.93 10.45 -15.26
C LEU A 215 -9.07 10.84 -16.74
N HIS A 216 -8.65 12.06 -17.07
CA HIS A 216 -8.60 12.54 -18.44
C HIS A 216 -7.33 12.10 -19.18
N HIS A 217 -7.33 12.22 -20.51
CA HIS A 217 -6.24 11.79 -21.40
C HIS A 217 -4.83 12.24 -20.97
N LYS A 218 -4.65 13.48 -20.46
CA LYS A 218 -3.34 13.95 -19.98
C LYS A 218 -2.90 13.24 -18.70
N ALA A 219 -3.80 13.05 -17.74
CA ALA A 219 -3.51 12.35 -16.51
C ALA A 219 -3.28 10.85 -16.76
N MET A 220 -4.05 10.25 -17.67
CA MET A 220 -3.82 8.90 -18.20
C MET A 220 -2.41 8.73 -18.80
N GLY A 221 -1.93 9.72 -19.56
CA GLY A 221 -0.56 9.74 -20.08
C GLY A 221 0.50 9.66 -18.98
N ILE A 222 0.30 10.38 -17.87
CA ILE A 222 1.22 10.37 -16.73
C ILE A 222 1.09 9.06 -15.94
N LEU A 223 -0.13 8.54 -15.77
CA LEU A 223 -0.38 7.25 -15.13
C LEU A 223 0.32 6.10 -15.86
N MET A 224 0.30 6.08 -17.19
CA MET A 224 1.07 5.12 -17.97
C MET A 224 2.57 5.19 -17.67
N GLU A 225 3.15 6.39 -17.53
CA GLU A 225 4.57 6.56 -17.16
C GLU A 225 4.85 6.10 -15.71
N ILE A 226 3.91 6.32 -14.79
CA ILE A 226 3.99 5.82 -13.41
C ILE A 226 3.99 4.29 -13.38
N LEU A 227 3.13 3.63 -14.16
CA LEU A 227 3.01 2.17 -14.22
C LEU A 227 4.24 1.46 -14.82
N VAL A 228 5.18 2.21 -15.40
CA VAL A 228 6.47 1.69 -15.90
C VAL A 228 7.59 1.83 -14.86
N CYS A 229 7.33 2.51 -13.74
CA CYS A 229 8.32 2.67 -12.67
C CYS A 229 8.73 1.31 -12.11
N GLN A 230 10.04 1.12 -11.90
CA GLN A 230 10.58 -0.11 -11.28
C GLN A 230 10.23 -0.25 -9.79
N GLY A 231 9.72 0.83 -9.18
CA GLY A 231 9.23 0.82 -7.81
C GLY A 231 8.68 2.18 -7.37
N PRO A 232 8.08 2.25 -6.17
CA PRO A 232 7.37 3.43 -5.66
C PRO A 232 8.23 4.71 -5.60
N ASN A 233 9.52 4.57 -5.31
CA ASN A 233 10.47 5.69 -5.17
C ASN A 233 10.60 6.55 -6.45
N SER A 234 10.35 5.96 -7.62
CA SER A 234 10.48 6.67 -8.91
C SER A 234 9.25 7.52 -9.25
N ILE A 235 8.11 7.29 -8.61
CA ILE A 235 6.84 7.97 -8.90
C ILE A 235 6.98 9.49 -8.70
N ALA A 236 7.64 9.90 -7.62
CA ALA A 236 7.84 11.32 -7.31
C ALA A 236 8.62 12.07 -8.42
N ALA A 237 9.58 11.40 -9.08
CA ALA A 237 10.32 11.96 -10.18
C ALA A 237 9.44 12.17 -11.43
N VAL A 238 8.55 11.22 -11.73
CA VAL A 238 7.58 11.31 -12.83
C VAL A 238 6.60 12.47 -12.58
N LEU A 239 6.02 12.55 -11.39
CA LEU A 239 5.11 13.65 -11.03
C LEU A 239 5.80 15.02 -11.15
N LYS A 240 7.03 15.14 -10.64
CA LYS A 240 7.83 16.37 -10.73
C LYS A 240 8.14 16.76 -12.18
N LYS A 241 8.50 15.79 -13.03
CA LYS A 241 8.76 16.00 -14.48
C LYS A 241 7.54 16.63 -15.17
N HIS A 242 6.34 16.18 -14.82
CA HIS A 242 5.08 16.69 -15.38
C HIS A 242 4.48 17.88 -14.61
N ARG A 243 5.20 18.41 -13.61
CA ARG A 243 4.77 19.52 -12.75
C ARG A 243 3.43 19.25 -12.04
N VAL A 244 3.22 18.00 -11.65
CA VAL A 244 2.10 17.59 -10.78
C VAL A 244 2.56 17.79 -9.32
N PRO A 245 1.86 18.60 -8.51
CA PRO A 245 2.19 18.76 -7.09
C PRO A 245 2.14 17.42 -6.37
N LEU A 246 3.14 17.14 -5.54
CA LEU A 246 3.13 15.94 -4.70
C LEU A 246 1.97 16.04 -3.71
N TYR A 247 1.18 14.98 -3.64
CA TYR A 247 0.17 14.80 -2.60
C TYR A 247 0.74 13.83 -1.56
N GLN A 248 0.64 14.19 -0.29
CA GLN A 248 1.01 13.31 0.82
C GLN A 248 -0.23 13.13 1.69
N GLN A 249 -0.87 11.98 1.55
CA GLN A 249 -1.93 11.55 2.46
C GLN A 249 -1.32 11.26 3.83
N VAL A 250 -2.01 11.68 4.88
CA VAL A 250 -1.55 11.61 6.27
C VAL A 250 -1.82 10.21 6.81
N ASN A 251 -1.19 9.18 6.25
CA ASN A 251 -1.30 7.82 6.78
C ASN A 251 0.10 7.22 6.87
N LEU A 252 0.67 7.24 8.08
CA LEU A 252 1.88 6.48 8.40
C LEU A 252 1.46 5.02 8.61
N ASN A 253 2.17 4.07 7.99
CA ASN A 253 1.97 2.67 8.33
C ASN A 253 2.55 2.40 9.74
N ALA A 254 1.97 1.45 10.46
CA ALA A 254 2.45 1.06 11.79
C ALA A 254 3.94 0.64 11.78
N TYR A 255 4.44 0.10 10.66
CA TYR A 255 5.83 -0.31 10.47
C TYR A 255 6.81 0.84 10.15
N ASP A 256 6.29 2.04 9.84
CA ASP A 256 7.10 3.26 9.67
C ASP A 256 7.31 4.02 11.00
N LEU A 257 6.65 3.55 12.07
CA LEU A 257 6.72 4.10 13.42
C LEU A 257 7.78 3.35 14.25
N PRO A 258 8.17 3.87 15.43
CA PRO A 258 9.07 3.15 16.33
C PRO A 258 8.62 1.69 16.56
N PRO A 259 9.55 0.73 16.59
CA PRO A 259 9.17 -0.67 16.68
C PRO A 259 8.43 -0.97 18.00
N PRO A 260 7.49 -1.93 17.99
CA PRO A 260 6.82 -2.36 19.21
C PRO A 260 7.82 -2.83 20.28
N GLY A 261 7.51 -2.55 21.54
CA GLY A 261 8.35 -2.83 22.71
C GLY A 261 9.34 -1.74 23.08
N GLU A 262 9.55 -0.73 22.24
CA GLU A 262 10.34 0.45 22.61
C GLU A 262 9.55 1.38 23.55
N ASP A 263 10.30 2.07 24.42
CA ASP A 263 9.75 3.08 25.32
C ASP A 263 9.16 4.25 24.53
N ILE A 264 7.94 4.64 24.87
CA ILE A 264 7.36 5.91 24.44
C ILE A 264 8.08 7.01 25.24
N PRO A 265 8.79 7.94 24.58
CA PRO A 265 9.42 9.04 25.29
C PRO A 265 8.39 9.87 26.06
N GLU A 266 8.72 10.31 27.27
CA GLU A 266 7.79 11.04 28.16
C GLU A 266 7.21 12.32 27.53
N GLU A 267 7.93 12.93 26.58
CA GLU A 267 7.49 14.07 25.76
C GLU A 267 6.24 13.77 24.92
N TRP A 268 5.97 12.49 24.61
CA TRP A 268 4.82 12.04 23.83
C TRP A 268 3.65 11.55 24.68
N TYR A 269 3.77 11.50 26.00
CA TYR A 269 2.67 11.07 26.88
C TYR A 269 1.43 11.96 26.76
N ASP A 270 1.59 13.23 26.39
CA ASP A 270 0.45 14.11 26.13
C ASP A 270 -0.32 13.77 24.84
N SER A 271 0.35 13.10 23.90
CA SER A 271 -0.26 12.63 22.66
C SER A 271 -1.07 11.36 22.83
N LEU A 272 -1.02 10.69 23.99
CA LEU A 272 -1.87 9.55 24.29
C LEU A 272 -3.29 10.01 24.64
N ASP A 273 -4.28 9.40 23.99
CA ASP A 273 -5.69 9.67 24.20
C ASP A 273 -6.20 8.92 25.43
N MET A 274 -6.76 9.68 26.38
CA MET A 274 -7.25 9.20 27.66
C MET A 274 -8.69 8.68 27.58
N SER A 275 -9.37 8.82 26.43
CA SER A 275 -10.72 8.31 26.21
C SER A 275 -10.83 6.82 26.55
N ILE A 276 -11.77 6.46 27.43
CA ILE A 276 -12.05 5.06 27.80
C ILE A 276 -13.07 4.37 26.87
N LEU A 277 -13.58 5.11 25.88
CA LEU A 277 -14.60 4.64 24.94
C LEU A 277 -14.02 4.07 23.65
N HIS A 278 -12.70 4.14 23.51
CA HIS A 278 -12.00 3.62 22.36
C HIS A 278 -12.09 2.11 22.26
N THR A 279 -12.30 1.65 21.03
CA THR A 279 -12.15 0.25 20.64
C THR A 279 -10.94 0.13 19.73
N PHE A 280 -10.23 -0.98 19.83
CA PHE A 280 -9.06 -1.27 19.00
C PHE A 280 -9.37 -2.37 18.00
N VAL A 281 -8.75 -2.29 16.82
CA VAL A 281 -8.82 -3.30 15.77
C VAL A 281 -7.44 -3.90 15.51
N LYS A 282 -7.41 -5.09 14.92
CA LYS A 282 -6.17 -5.73 14.48
C LYS A 282 -5.39 -4.79 13.55
N GLY A 283 -4.11 -4.61 13.86
CA GLY A 283 -3.19 -3.72 13.14
C GLY A 283 -3.06 -2.31 13.73
N ASP A 284 -3.85 -1.95 14.75
CA ASP A 284 -3.74 -0.64 15.39
C ASP A 284 -2.38 -0.46 16.09
N TYR A 285 -1.74 0.68 15.86
CA TYR A 285 -0.52 1.10 16.55
C TYR A 285 -0.90 1.96 17.78
N VAL A 286 -0.56 1.46 18.96
CA VAL A 286 -1.07 1.95 20.24
C VAL A 286 0.06 2.13 21.26
N GLY A 287 -0.19 2.95 22.28
CA GLY A 287 0.61 2.96 23.50
C GLY A 287 0.06 1.97 24.51
N TYR A 288 0.93 1.10 25.05
CA TYR A 288 0.62 0.16 26.12
C TYR A 288 1.17 0.67 27.44
N LEU A 289 0.35 0.74 28.50
CA LEU A 289 0.80 1.09 29.85
C LEU A 289 1.25 -0.16 30.62
N ASP A 290 2.55 -0.30 30.84
CA ASP A 290 3.11 -1.40 31.64
C ASP A 290 2.77 -1.21 33.12
N SER A 291 1.78 -1.98 33.58
CA SER A 291 1.29 -1.94 34.97
C SER A 291 2.27 -2.57 35.98
N SER A 292 3.37 -3.19 35.54
CA SER A 292 4.40 -3.74 36.43
C SER A 292 5.33 -2.69 37.02
N GLN A 293 5.40 -1.51 36.39
CA GLN A 293 6.27 -0.41 36.82
C GLN A 293 5.62 0.46 37.90
N THR A 294 6.45 1.00 38.80
CA THR A 294 5.99 1.92 39.87
C THR A 294 5.71 3.34 39.37
N LYS A 295 6.24 3.69 38.20
CA LYS A 295 6.04 4.96 37.51
C LYS A 295 5.40 4.69 36.15
N GLU A 296 4.82 5.74 35.57
CA GLU A 296 4.17 5.64 34.27
C GLU A 296 5.17 5.29 33.18
N HIS A 297 5.01 4.10 32.63
CA HIS A 297 5.88 3.55 31.62
C HIS A 297 5.03 3.06 30.46
N TYR A 298 5.11 3.78 29.35
CA TYR A 298 4.36 3.47 28.15
C TYR A 298 5.29 2.88 27.10
N LEU A 299 4.87 1.78 26.47
CA LEU A 299 5.56 1.10 25.39
C LEU A 299 4.79 1.23 24.09
N TYR A 300 5.49 1.29 22.95
CA TYR A 300 4.84 1.15 21.65
C TYR A 300 4.36 -0.30 21.46
N ALA A 301 3.16 -0.50 20.93
CA ALA A 301 2.59 -1.83 20.72
C ALA A 301 1.72 -1.86 19.45
N VAL A 302 1.52 -3.06 18.89
CA VAL A 302 0.58 -3.30 17.78
C VAL A 302 -0.45 -4.35 18.18
N VAL A 303 -1.72 -4.09 17.90
CA VAL A 303 -2.80 -5.05 18.20
C VAL A 303 -2.76 -6.19 17.19
N LEU A 304 -2.50 -7.41 17.64
CA LEU A 304 -2.44 -8.60 16.80
C LEU A 304 -3.84 -9.20 16.56
N GLU A 305 -4.67 -9.19 17.58
CA GLU A 305 -6.03 -9.71 17.54
C GLU A 305 -6.90 -9.12 18.65
N VAL A 306 -8.20 -9.13 18.38
CA VAL A 306 -9.24 -8.79 19.36
C VAL A 306 -9.74 -10.10 19.97
N LEU A 307 -9.61 -10.23 21.29
CA LEU A 307 -10.03 -11.43 22.02
C LEU A 307 -11.48 -11.31 22.49
N GLU A 308 -12.06 -12.44 22.92
CA GLU A 308 -13.40 -12.45 23.49
C GLU A 308 -13.49 -11.61 24.77
N SER A 309 -14.64 -10.98 24.99
CA SER A 309 -14.85 -10.16 26.19
C SER A 309 -14.82 -11.02 27.44
N GLN A 310 -13.90 -10.72 28.36
CA GLN A 310 -13.78 -11.43 29.62
C GLN A 310 -14.71 -10.83 30.67
N LYS A 311 -15.25 -11.69 31.54
CA LYS A 311 -16.07 -11.26 32.68
C LYS A 311 -15.15 -10.67 33.74
N ASN A 312 -15.29 -9.38 34.03
CA ASN A 312 -14.54 -8.68 35.05
C ASN A 312 -15.49 -8.01 36.06
N GLY A 313 -15.54 -8.55 37.27
CA GLY A 313 -16.55 -8.19 38.27
C GLY A 313 -17.96 -8.56 37.80
N SER A 314 -18.83 -7.57 37.67
CA SER A 314 -20.21 -7.71 37.18
C SER A 314 -20.40 -7.20 35.74
N ALA A 315 -19.32 -6.80 35.07
CA ALA A 315 -19.32 -6.31 33.69
C ALA A 315 -18.43 -7.18 32.78
N GLN A 316 -18.48 -6.90 31.48
CA GLN A 316 -17.60 -7.48 30.46
C GLN A 316 -16.58 -6.43 30.02
N ILE A 317 -15.34 -6.85 29.83
CA ILE A 317 -14.24 -6.01 29.34
C ILE A 317 -13.61 -6.64 28.10
N HIS A 318 -13.31 -5.81 27.10
CA HIS A 318 -12.61 -6.26 25.90
C HIS A 318 -11.14 -6.51 26.24
N THR A 319 -10.60 -7.61 25.72
CA THR A 319 -9.20 -7.98 25.85
C THR A 319 -8.57 -8.06 24.47
N TYR A 320 -7.26 -7.82 24.41
CA TYR A 320 -6.51 -7.73 23.16
C TYR A 320 -5.19 -8.46 23.33
N ARG A 321 -4.72 -9.14 22.28
CA ARG A 321 -3.33 -9.62 22.22
C ARG A 321 -2.51 -8.60 21.44
N ILE A 322 -1.41 -8.16 22.05
CA ILE A 322 -0.52 -7.14 21.49
C ILE A 322 0.87 -7.71 21.22
N ASP A 323 1.52 -7.19 20.18
CA ASP A 323 2.93 -7.39 19.89
C ASP A 323 3.77 -6.29 20.57
N LEU A 324 4.81 -6.71 21.29
CA LEU A 324 5.83 -5.86 21.91
C LEU A 324 7.21 -6.09 21.28
N GLY A 325 7.27 -6.68 20.09
CA GLY A 325 8.49 -6.87 19.32
C GLY A 325 9.36 -8.03 19.82
N GLY A 326 10.25 -8.50 18.93
CA GLY A 326 11.15 -9.61 19.25
C GLY A 326 10.46 -10.94 19.58
N GLY A 327 9.20 -11.12 19.15
CA GLY A 327 8.37 -12.29 19.45
C GLY A 327 7.73 -12.27 20.84
N ARG A 328 7.75 -11.13 21.53
CA ARG A 328 7.06 -10.95 22.82
C ARG A 328 5.62 -10.51 22.56
N GLU A 329 4.68 -11.30 23.06
CA GLU A 329 3.26 -11.01 23.00
C GLU A 329 2.68 -10.93 24.42
N GLU A 330 1.64 -10.11 24.60
CA GLU A 330 0.95 -9.95 25.88
C GLU A 330 -0.56 -9.82 25.68
N GLU A 331 -1.35 -10.37 26.62
CA GLU A 331 -2.79 -10.20 26.66
C GLU A 331 -3.15 -9.10 27.66
N VAL A 332 -3.85 -8.07 27.18
CA VAL A 332 -4.09 -6.83 27.93
C VAL A 332 -5.56 -6.40 27.83
N THR A 333 -6.01 -5.54 28.75
CA THR A 333 -7.37 -5.01 28.70
C THR A 333 -7.45 -3.73 27.86
N ALA A 334 -8.66 -3.36 27.43
CA ALA A 334 -8.90 -2.08 26.75
C ALA A 334 -8.36 -0.86 27.52
N TYR A 335 -8.28 -0.93 28.86
CA TYR A 335 -7.85 0.20 29.69
C TYR A 335 -6.33 0.35 29.77
N ASP A 336 -5.57 -0.66 29.35
CA ASP A 336 -4.11 -0.62 29.24
C ASP A 336 -3.62 -0.01 27.93
N LEU A 337 -4.49 0.10 26.92
CA LEU A 337 -4.16 0.58 25.57
C LEU A 337 -4.64 2.02 25.31
N TYR A 338 -3.82 2.78 24.58
CA TYR A 338 -4.02 4.20 24.31
C TYR A 338 -3.79 4.50 22.83
N HIS A 339 -4.76 5.16 22.18
CA HIS A 339 -4.56 5.72 20.85
C HIS A 339 -3.67 6.96 20.91
N PHE A 340 -3.00 7.31 19.81
CA PHE A 340 -2.33 8.60 19.68
C PHE A 340 -3.29 9.63 19.07
N LYS A 341 -3.53 10.75 19.77
CA LYS A 341 -4.37 11.87 19.34
C LYS A 341 -4.02 12.32 17.91
N ARG A 342 -5.01 12.44 17.02
CA ARG A 342 -4.81 12.88 15.63
C ARG A 342 -5.17 14.36 15.48
N ASN A 343 -4.22 15.19 15.07
CA ASN A 343 -4.52 16.58 14.70
C ASN A 343 -5.17 16.59 13.31
N LYS A 344 -6.50 16.58 13.20
CA LYS A 344 -7.16 16.92 11.93
C LYS A 344 -7.12 18.45 11.71
N PRO A 345 -6.82 18.92 10.49
CA PRO A 345 -7.04 20.33 10.17
C PRO A 345 -8.52 20.64 10.38
N VAL A 346 -8.80 21.80 10.96
CA VAL A 346 -10.16 22.32 11.15
C VAL A 346 -10.75 22.60 9.76
N SER A 347 -11.32 21.57 9.14
CA SER A 347 -12.23 21.71 8.02
C SER A 347 -13.64 21.73 8.60
N ASN A 348 -14.36 22.83 8.31
CA ASN A 348 -15.73 23.05 8.74
C ASN A 348 -16.60 21.82 8.52
N SER A 349 -17.32 21.45 9.57
CA SER A 349 -18.51 20.60 9.62
C SER A 349 -19.04 20.14 8.26
N ASN A 350 -18.82 18.87 7.92
CA ASN A 350 -19.84 18.05 7.26
C ASN A 350 -19.56 16.55 7.49
N LYS A 351 -20.64 15.84 7.74
CA LYS A 351 -20.74 14.47 8.26
C LYS A 351 -20.04 13.48 7.32
N MET A 352 -18.97 12.84 7.80
CA MET A 352 -18.45 11.61 7.19
C MET A 352 -19.32 10.46 7.69
N VAL A 353 -20.33 10.10 6.89
CA VAL A 353 -21.12 8.89 7.07
C VAL A 353 -20.28 7.72 6.54
N MET A 354 -19.80 6.86 7.45
CA MET A 354 -19.16 5.61 7.08
C MET A 354 -20.24 4.63 6.60
N LEU A 355 -20.17 4.24 5.32
CA LEU A 355 -21.08 3.26 4.72
C LEU A 355 -20.70 1.85 5.15
N THR A 356 -21.69 1.15 5.70
CA THR A 356 -21.69 -0.27 6.02
C THR A 356 -21.61 -1.12 4.75
N VAL A 357 -20.58 -1.96 4.62
CA VAL A 357 -20.59 -3.10 3.70
C VAL A 357 -21.21 -4.28 4.42
N GLY A 358 -22.23 -4.87 3.80
CA GLY A 358 -23.02 -5.94 4.38
C GLY A 358 -22.22 -7.22 4.57
N SER A 359 -22.17 -7.70 5.81
CA SER A 359 -22.21 -9.13 6.11
C SER A 359 -23.08 -9.30 7.35
N THR A 360 -24.24 -9.91 7.16
CA THR A 360 -25.16 -10.28 8.23
C THR A 360 -24.54 -11.43 9.02
N ASP A 361 -23.85 -11.09 10.11
CA ASP A 361 -23.90 -11.76 11.42
C ASP A 361 -22.80 -11.22 12.33
N ALA A 362 -22.99 -9.98 12.80
CA ALA A 362 -22.54 -9.45 14.09
C ALA A 362 -22.83 -7.95 14.12
N ALA A 363 -24.10 -7.61 14.43
CA ALA A 363 -24.47 -6.25 14.80
C ALA A 363 -23.85 -5.91 16.18
N GLN A 364 -22.56 -5.59 16.22
CA GLN A 364 -21.92 -4.90 17.33
C GLN A 364 -21.30 -3.61 16.79
N MET A 365 -22.14 -2.58 16.91
CA MET A 365 -21.94 -1.15 16.73
C MET A 365 -20.49 -0.67 16.64
N ALA A 366 -20.05 -0.34 15.43
CA ALA A 366 -19.07 0.72 15.22
C ALA A 366 -19.69 2.05 15.71
N ARG A 367 -19.43 2.41 16.97
CA ARG A 367 -19.71 3.76 17.46
C ARG A 367 -18.75 4.71 16.75
N PRO A 368 -19.19 5.90 16.30
CA PRO A 368 -18.29 6.96 15.88
C PRO A 368 -17.29 7.24 17.01
N ASP A 369 -16.11 7.74 16.66
CA ASP A 369 -15.14 8.23 17.63
C ASP A 369 -15.71 9.48 18.34
N ILE A 370 -16.49 9.24 19.40
CA ILE A 370 -17.40 10.21 20.04
C ILE A 370 -16.63 11.23 20.90
N ASN A 371 -15.38 10.94 21.29
CA ASN A 371 -14.68 11.73 22.29
C ASN A 371 -13.82 12.87 21.70
N GLU A 372 -13.46 12.83 20.42
CA GLU A 372 -12.56 13.84 19.83
C GLU A 372 -13.22 15.25 19.73
N TYR A 373 -14.54 15.36 19.95
CA TYR A 373 -15.33 16.59 19.79
C TYR A 373 -16.25 16.94 20.96
N TRP A 374 -16.03 16.42 22.17
CA TRP A 374 -16.90 16.71 23.32
C TRP A 374 -17.03 18.22 23.59
N HIS A 375 -15.99 19.00 23.30
CA HIS A 375 -15.95 20.46 23.45
C HIS A 375 -16.86 21.21 22.46
N GLN A 376 -17.33 20.55 21.39
CA GLN A 376 -18.27 21.11 20.42
C GLN A 376 -19.74 20.73 20.72
N ARG A 377 -19.96 19.89 21.74
CA ARG A 377 -21.27 19.38 22.11
C ARG A 377 -21.81 20.13 23.33
N PRO A 378 -23.14 20.18 23.52
CA PRO A 378 -23.72 20.73 24.74
C PRO A 378 -23.23 20.00 25.98
N LEU A 379 -22.76 20.72 27.00
CA LEU A 379 -22.23 20.15 28.25
C LEU A 379 -23.21 19.18 28.93
N SER A 380 -24.52 19.39 28.78
CA SER A 380 -25.55 18.51 29.32
C SER A 380 -25.54 17.12 28.71
N GLU A 381 -25.16 16.97 27.44
CA GLU A 381 -25.00 15.67 26.80
C GLU A 381 -23.74 14.95 27.29
N VAL A 382 -22.63 15.68 27.38
CA VAL A 382 -21.36 15.14 27.85
C VAL A 382 -21.48 14.68 29.31
N LYS A 383 -22.20 15.41 30.16
CA LYS A 383 -22.51 14.99 31.54
C LYS A 383 -23.28 13.67 31.61
N LYS A 384 -24.29 13.47 30.74
CA LYS A 384 -25.02 12.18 30.66
C LYS A 384 -24.13 11.03 30.21
N GLU A 385 -23.18 11.31 29.34
CA GLU A 385 -22.19 10.35 28.87
C GLU A 385 -21.22 9.97 29.99
N ILE A 386 -20.75 10.95 30.77
CA ILE A 386 -19.98 10.72 31.99
C ILE A 386 -20.76 9.82 32.96
N ASP A 387 -22.04 10.11 33.23
CA ASP A 387 -22.88 9.29 34.10
C ASP A 387 -22.97 7.83 33.61
N THR A 388 -23.17 7.65 32.30
CA THR A 388 -23.25 6.32 31.67
C THR A 388 -21.93 5.56 31.79
N CYS A 389 -20.82 6.23 31.52
CA CYS A 389 -19.48 5.67 31.64
C CYS A 389 -19.17 5.28 33.08
N LEU A 390 -19.43 6.17 34.04
CA LEU A 390 -19.21 5.90 35.46
C LEU A 390 -20.04 4.70 35.94
N ALA A 391 -21.30 4.58 35.52
CA ALA A 391 -22.15 3.45 35.86
C ALA A 391 -21.61 2.11 35.34
N GLN A 392 -20.96 2.11 34.17
CA GLN A 392 -20.29 0.92 33.61
C GLN A 392 -18.98 0.63 34.34
N VAL A 393 -18.14 1.65 34.55
CA VAL A 393 -16.84 1.53 35.23
C VAL A 393 -17.00 1.05 36.67
N TRP A 394 -18.06 1.45 37.37
CA TRP A 394 -18.31 1.03 38.75
C TRP A 394 -18.62 -0.47 38.91
N ARG A 395 -18.96 -1.17 37.82
CA ARG A 395 -19.27 -2.61 37.79
C ARG A 395 -18.04 -3.51 37.64
N LEU A 396 -16.87 -2.93 37.34
CA LEU A 396 -15.58 -3.61 37.15
C LEU A 396 -14.91 -3.98 38.48
N SER A 397 -13.85 -4.81 38.44
CA SER A 397 -12.97 -5.03 39.59
C SER A 397 -12.27 -3.74 40.03
N GLU A 398 -11.72 -3.71 41.24
CA GLU A 398 -11.07 -2.51 41.77
C GLU A 398 -9.86 -2.06 40.94
N GLU A 399 -9.12 -3.01 40.36
CA GLU A 399 -7.95 -2.76 39.52
C GLU A 399 -8.34 -2.06 38.20
N GLU A 400 -9.26 -2.65 37.43
CA GLU A 400 -9.73 -2.08 36.16
C GLU A 400 -10.55 -0.80 36.37
N LYS A 401 -11.32 -0.74 37.45
CA LYS A 401 -12.03 0.48 37.86
C LYS A 401 -11.04 1.62 38.13
N LYS A 402 -9.93 1.36 38.82
CA LYS A 402 -8.89 2.38 39.06
C LYS A 402 -8.28 2.87 37.74
N LYS A 403 -7.95 1.97 36.80
CA LYS A 403 -7.40 2.33 35.47
C LYS A 403 -8.38 3.21 34.68
N ALA A 404 -9.64 2.79 34.60
CA ALA A 404 -10.69 3.51 33.87
C ALA A 404 -11.02 4.87 34.51
N LEU A 405 -11.09 4.95 35.84
CA LEU A 405 -11.31 6.24 36.54
C LEU A 405 -10.12 7.18 36.37
N ARG A 406 -8.87 6.69 36.43
CA ARG A 406 -7.68 7.50 36.15
C ARG A 406 -7.75 8.10 34.74
N ARG A 407 -8.08 7.27 33.74
CA ARG A 407 -8.22 7.72 32.34
C ARG A 407 -9.31 8.77 32.18
N LEU A 408 -10.51 8.51 32.74
CA LEU A 408 -11.62 9.45 32.70
C LEU A 408 -11.27 10.78 33.39
N TYR A 409 -10.56 10.72 34.51
CA TYR A 409 -10.06 11.89 35.23
C TYR A 409 -9.12 12.74 34.39
N LEU A 410 -8.11 12.12 33.76
CA LEU A 410 -7.14 12.80 32.91
C LEU A 410 -7.78 13.33 31.62
N CYS A 411 -8.79 12.64 31.07
CA CYS A 411 -9.49 13.04 29.85
C CYS A 411 -10.14 14.43 29.98
N TYR A 412 -10.77 14.72 31.13
CA TYR A 412 -11.45 16.00 31.37
C TYR A 412 -10.61 16.99 32.19
N HIS A 413 -9.37 16.68 32.55
CA HIS A 413 -8.52 17.57 33.33
C HIS A 413 -8.21 18.86 32.54
N PRO A 414 -8.28 20.07 33.15
CA PRO A 414 -8.01 21.34 32.46
C PRO A 414 -6.64 21.41 31.77
N ASP A 415 -5.57 20.97 32.44
CA ASP A 415 -4.20 21.01 31.89
C ASP A 415 -4.02 20.15 30.63
N LYS A 416 -4.90 19.15 30.41
CA LYS A 416 -4.91 18.28 29.23
C LYS A 416 -5.68 18.88 28.05
N ASN A 417 -6.41 19.98 28.26
CA ASN A 417 -7.39 20.54 27.33
C ASN A 417 -7.14 22.05 27.09
N LEU A 418 -5.94 22.39 26.64
CA LEU A 418 -5.51 23.75 26.32
C LEU A 418 -6.43 24.42 25.28
N GLY A 419 -6.92 25.62 25.59
CA GLY A 419 -7.86 26.41 24.80
C GLY A 419 -9.34 26.05 24.99
N GLN A 420 -9.66 25.10 25.87
CA GLN A 420 -11.02 24.70 26.26
C GLN A 420 -11.17 24.58 27.79
N GLU A 421 -10.37 25.37 28.53
CA GLU A 421 -10.16 25.21 29.97
C GLU A 421 -11.45 25.40 30.77
N ASP A 422 -12.30 26.36 30.40
CA ASP A 422 -13.54 26.66 31.12
C ASP A 422 -14.53 25.49 31.07
N SER A 423 -14.75 24.95 29.86
CA SER A 423 -15.60 23.79 29.62
C SER A 423 -15.03 22.52 30.28
N ALA A 424 -13.71 22.31 30.17
CA ALA A 424 -13.03 21.19 30.82
C ALA A 424 -13.16 21.26 32.33
N ASN A 425 -12.95 22.44 32.93
CA ASN A 425 -13.05 22.64 34.38
C ASN A 425 -14.47 22.40 34.91
N GLU A 426 -15.51 22.78 34.16
CA GLU A 426 -16.89 22.49 34.55
C GLU A 426 -17.18 20.98 34.55
N LEU A 427 -16.80 20.27 33.48
CA LEU A 427 -16.96 18.82 33.39
C LEU A 427 -16.11 18.07 34.43
N PHE A 428 -14.90 18.54 34.69
CA PHE A 428 -14.00 17.98 35.67
C PHE A 428 -14.54 18.12 37.10
N LYS A 429 -15.13 19.27 37.44
CA LYS A 429 -15.83 19.46 38.73
C LYS A 429 -17.01 18.50 38.86
N TYR A 430 -17.83 18.41 37.81
CA TYR A 430 -18.96 17.49 37.77
C TYR A 430 -18.54 16.02 37.94
N LEU A 431 -17.50 15.59 37.21
CA LEU A 431 -16.92 14.26 37.30
C LEU A 431 -16.46 13.94 38.73
N LYS A 432 -15.71 14.86 39.37
CA LYS A 432 -15.25 14.67 40.76
C LYS A 432 -16.39 14.57 41.78
N GLU A 433 -17.45 15.36 41.58
CA GLU A 433 -18.65 15.30 42.42
C GLU A 433 -19.35 13.95 42.26
N LYS A 434 -19.55 13.49 41.03
CA LYS A 434 -20.16 12.19 40.73
C LYS A 434 -19.36 11.01 41.28
N ILE A 435 -18.04 11.02 41.15
CA ILE A 435 -17.17 10.00 41.75
C ILE A 435 -17.37 9.96 43.28
N LYS A 436 -17.37 11.13 43.95
CA LYS A 436 -17.63 11.23 45.39
C LYS A 436 -19.02 10.75 45.80
N GLU A 437 -20.06 11.04 45.01
CA GLU A 437 -21.42 10.55 45.26
C GLU A 437 -21.47 9.01 45.20
N MET A 438 -20.85 8.42 44.17
CA MET A 438 -20.79 6.97 43.96
C MET A 438 -19.97 6.26 45.06
N GLU A 439 -18.88 6.88 45.54
CA GLU A 439 -18.12 6.39 46.70
C GLU A 439 -18.95 6.40 47.98
N LYS A 440 -19.72 7.48 48.24
CA LYS A 440 -20.58 7.61 49.43
C LYS A 440 -21.78 6.66 49.39
N GLY A 441 -22.41 6.47 48.24
CA GLY A 441 -23.55 5.55 48.06
C GLY A 441 -23.20 4.09 48.37
N MET A 442 -21.91 3.73 48.23
CA MET A 442 -21.38 2.41 48.59
C MET A 442 -21.39 2.16 50.11
N TRP A 443 -21.37 3.21 50.93
CA TRP A 443 -21.40 3.11 52.40
C TRP A 443 -22.83 3.08 52.97
N SER A 444 -23.84 3.55 52.23
CA SER A 444 -25.23 3.62 52.70
C SER A 444 -26.02 2.31 52.54
N ASN A 445 -25.60 1.41 51.64
CA ASN A 445 -26.27 0.13 51.37
C ASN A 445 -25.66 -1.10 52.08
N GLY A 446 -24.65 -0.91 52.94
CA GLY A 446 -23.99 -1.98 53.69
C GLY A 446 -24.44 -2.03 55.15
N GLY A 447 -25.54 -2.72 55.42
CA GLY A 447 -25.94 -3.05 56.80
C GLY A 447 -24.92 -4.00 57.46
N GLY A 448 -24.21 -3.49 58.47
CA GLY A 448 -23.69 -4.26 59.62
C GLY A 448 -22.68 -5.38 59.37
N SER A 449 -21.39 -5.06 59.46
CA SER A 449 -20.46 -5.83 60.32
C SER A 449 -19.12 -5.13 60.45
N LYS A 450 -18.76 -4.81 61.71
CA LYS A 450 -17.41 -4.40 62.10
C LYS A 450 -16.48 -5.61 61.98
N SER A 451 -15.59 -5.60 60.99
CA SER A 451 -14.42 -6.48 60.98
C SER A 451 -13.30 -5.92 60.10
N SER A 452 -12.17 -5.64 60.76
CA SER A 452 -10.79 -5.66 60.27
C SER A 452 -10.39 -4.83 59.04
N ASN A 453 -9.77 -3.68 59.30
CA ASN A 453 -8.58 -3.10 58.64
C ASN A 453 -8.19 -3.67 57.26
N SER A 454 -8.94 -3.31 56.22
CA SER A 454 -8.41 -3.24 54.86
C SER A 454 -8.56 -1.78 54.42
N HIS A 455 -7.42 -1.12 54.19
CA HIS A 455 -7.36 0.24 53.66
C HIS A 455 -7.96 0.26 52.25
N ARG A 456 -9.29 0.36 52.13
CA ARG A 456 -9.92 0.72 50.85
C ARG A 456 -9.60 2.19 50.61
N ARG A 457 -8.52 2.45 49.87
CA ARG A 457 -8.12 3.81 49.45
C ARG A 457 -9.31 4.43 48.71
N ASN A 458 -9.69 5.64 49.09
CA ASN A 458 -10.67 6.39 48.31
C ASN A 458 -9.99 6.81 47.00
N PHE A 459 -10.73 6.86 45.89
CA PHE A 459 -10.18 7.38 44.63
C PHE A 459 -9.79 8.85 44.78
N SER A 460 -10.40 9.57 45.73
CA SER A 460 -9.97 10.92 46.13
C SER A 460 -8.53 10.98 46.63
N ASP A 461 -7.99 9.89 47.17
CA ASP A 461 -6.60 9.84 47.65
C ASP A 461 -5.61 9.81 46.47
N CYS A 462 -6.07 9.43 45.28
CA CYS A 462 -5.26 9.40 44.05
C CYS A 462 -5.28 10.72 43.28
N TRP A 463 -6.13 11.69 43.65
CA TRP A 463 -6.29 12.93 42.89
C TRP A 463 -5.01 13.75 42.80
N GLY A 464 -4.26 13.87 43.91
CA GLY A 464 -2.99 14.60 43.89
C GLY A 464 -1.95 13.98 42.94
N GLU A 465 -1.94 12.64 42.82
CA GLU A 465 -1.09 11.93 41.87
C GLU A 465 -1.51 12.21 40.42
N TRP A 466 -2.81 12.16 40.14
CA TRP A 466 -3.34 12.40 38.78
C TRP A 466 -3.27 13.86 38.34
N ASP A 467 -3.44 14.81 39.27
CA ASP A 467 -3.24 16.26 39.02
C ASP A 467 -1.76 16.51 38.66
N GLN A 468 -0.82 15.95 39.45
CA GLN A 468 0.61 16.06 39.20
C GLN A 468 1.00 15.45 37.84
N GLN A 469 0.35 14.36 37.46
CA GLN A 469 0.55 13.69 36.19
C GLN A 469 0.06 14.53 35.01
N ALA A 470 -1.14 15.09 35.10
CA ALA A 470 -1.69 15.96 34.06
C ALA A 470 -0.77 17.18 33.81
N TYR A 471 -0.28 17.78 34.88
CA TYR A 471 0.68 18.87 34.83
C TYR A 471 2.01 18.46 34.18
N GLN A 472 2.60 17.32 34.56
CA GLN A 472 3.87 16.84 33.97
C GLN A 472 3.74 16.57 32.46
N HIS A 473 2.63 15.97 32.03
CA HIS A 473 2.38 15.73 30.61
C HIS A 473 2.33 17.04 29.82
N GLN A 474 1.63 18.04 30.34
CA GLN A 474 1.53 19.36 29.71
C GLN A 474 2.88 20.08 29.69
N GLN A 475 3.59 20.10 30.82
CA GLN A 475 4.88 20.78 30.96
C GLN A 475 5.92 20.20 29.98
N ARG A 476 6.05 18.87 29.92
CA ARG A 476 7.00 18.19 29.02
C ARG A 476 6.67 18.46 27.54
N HIS A 477 5.40 18.41 27.18
CA HIS A 477 4.96 18.75 25.83
C HIS A 477 5.31 20.20 25.46
N TYR A 478 5.11 21.14 26.40
CA TYR A 478 5.46 22.55 26.21
C TYR A 478 6.97 22.76 26.09
N GLU A 479 7.77 22.16 26.98
CA GLU A 479 9.24 22.21 26.94
C GLU A 479 9.79 21.68 25.62
N PHE A 480 9.29 20.51 25.17
CA PHE A 480 9.71 19.90 23.92
C PHE A 480 9.31 20.73 22.69
N THR A 481 8.09 21.27 22.68
CA THR A 481 7.58 22.05 21.54
C THR A 481 8.25 23.43 21.46
N SER A 482 8.35 24.15 22.59
CA SER A 482 8.92 25.51 22.65
C SER A 482 10.39 25.58 22.23
N GLN A 483 11.22 24.59 22.60
CA GLN A 483 12.63 24.51 22.19
C GLN A 483 12.81 24.38 20.67
N ARG A 484 11.83 23.76 19.98
CA ARG A 484 11.90 23.52 18.52
C ARG A 484 11.33 24.66 17.70
N THR A 485 10.43 25.47 18.25
CA THR A 485 9.87 26.67 17.59
C THR A 485 10.83 27.85 17.60
N ALA A 486 11.73 27.95 18.60
CA ALA A 486 12.65 29.08 18.74
C ALA A 486 13.77 29.15 17.67
N GLY A 487 14.05 28.04 16.96
CA GLY A 487 15.16 27.94 16.00
C GLY A 487 14.82 28.20 14.53
N ARG A 488 13.56 28.47 14.17
CA ARG A 488 13.14 28.66 12.76
C ARG A 488 12.55 30.04 12.56
N GLY A 489 13.40 30.99 12.17
CA GLY A 489 12.97 32.33 11.77
C GLY A 489 12.11 32.30 10.51
N GLY A 490 10.98 33.00 10.56
CA GLY A 490 10.28 33.52 9.39
C GLY A 490 9.07 32.74 8.88
N GLY A 491 7.87 33.21 9.28
CA GLY A 491 6.72 33.39 8.39
C GLY A 491 5.89 32.17 7.98
N GLY A 492 4.70 32.04 8.60
CA GLY A 492 3.51 31.48 7.94
C GLY A 492 3.01 30.13 8.45
N GLY A 493 1.93 30.16 9.24
CA GLY A 493 1.05 29.02 9.51
C GLY A 493 1.28 28.31 10.84
N TYR A 494 0.36 28.50 11.78
CA TYR A 494 0.23 27.73 13.01
C TYR A 494 -0.11 26.26 12.68
N SER A 495 0.87 25.47 12.26
CA SER A 495 0.73 24.01 12.22
C SER A 495 1.07 23.46 13.60
N LYS A 496 0.08 22.90 14.31
CA LYS A 496 0.25 22.28 15.63
C LYS A 496 1.21 21.10 15.50
N TYR A 497 2.42 21.26 16.04
CA TYR A 497 3.40 20.17 16.17
C TYR A 497 2.85 19.09 17.11
N GLY A 498 2.71 17.84 16.63
CA GLY A 498 2.18 16.69 17.37
C GLY A 498 2.79 15.36 16.94
N PHE A 499 2.49 14.27 17.66
CA PHE A 499 3.09 12.94 17.49
C PHE A 499 3.14 12.49 16.03
N TRP A 500 1.97 12.47 15.38
CA TRP A 500 1.88 12.06 13.98
C TRP A 500 2.67 12.98 13.04
N SER A 501 2.72 14.29 13.28
CA SER A 501 3.53 15.23 12.47
C SER A 501 5.05 15.06 12.67
N TYR A 502 5.47 14.60 13.86
CA TYR A 502 6.86 14.30 14.14
C TYR A 502 7.31 13.05 13.40
N HIS A 503 6.46 12.01 13.41
CA HIS A 503 6.72 10.75 12.72
C HIS A 503 6.32 10.77 11.22
N GLN A 504 5.57 11.78 10.75
CA GLN A 504 5.16 11.99 9.33
C GLN A 504 6.34 12.17 8.38
N ARG A 505 7.54 12.39 8.90
CA ARG A 505 8.77 12.44 8.13
C ARG A 505 9.24 11.07 7.60
N GLY A 506 8.33 10.10 7.51
CA GLY A 506 8.40 8.95 6.62
C GLY A 506 9.63 8.02 6.78
N PRO A 507 9.74 7.01 5.90
CA PRO A 507 10.77 5.97 5.97
C PRO A 507 12.21 6.49 5.81
N ASN A 508 12.38 7.76 5.42
CA ASN A 508 13.67 8.43 5.29
C ASN A 508 14.28 8.88 6.63
N SER A 509 13.65 8.61 7.77
CA SER A 509 14.23 8.93 9.09
C SER A 509 15.18 7.85 9.62
N SER A 510 16.15 7.39 8.80
CA SER A 510 17.41 6.75 9.22
C SER A 510 17.39 5.53 10.18
N ARG A 511 16.25 5.04 10.67
CA ARG A 511 16.21 4.18 11.87
C ARG A 511 15.65 2.76 11.68
N SER A 512 14.75 2.48 10.73
CA SER A 512 14.17 1.13 10.52
C SER A 512 14.44 0.50 9.14
N GLN A 513 14.61 1.30 8.07
CA GLN A 513 15.03 0.83 6.74
C GLN A 513 16.45 0.22 6.63
N PRO A 514 17.47 0.58 7.44
CA PRO A 514 18.83 0.11 7.21
C PRO A 514 18.97 -1.42 7.22
N LYS A 515 18.13 -2.14 7.97
CA LYS A 515 18.35 -3.57 8.22
C LYS A 515 17.96 -4.48 7.04
N HIS A 516 16.87 -4.21 6.33
CA HIS A 516 16.44 -5.06 5.20
C HIS A 516 17.34 -4.87 3.97
N TYR A 517 17.61 -3.61 3.60
CA TYR A 517 18.51 -3.26 2.50
C TYR A 517 19.93 -3.78 2.71
N PHE A 518 20.42 -3.72 3.95
CA PHE A 518 21.72 -4.29 4.30
C PHE A 518 21.78 -5.82 4.19
N LEU A 519 20.71 -6.52 4.60
CA LEU A 519 20.64 -7.98 4.46
C LEU A 519 20.62 -8.40 2.98
N GLU A 520 19.86 -7.70 2.14
CA GLU A 520 19.83 -7.98 0.70
C GLU A 520 21.19 -7.64 0.05
N ALA A 521 21.81 -6.52 0.39
CA ALA A 521 23.17 -6.18 -0.05
C ALA A 521 24.18 -7.29 0.29
N LYS A 522 24.11 -7.85 1.51
CA LYS A 522 24.95 -8.99 1.92
C LYS A 522 24.70 -10.24 1.08
N ARG A 523 23.43 -10.57 0.80
CA ARG A 523 23.05 -11.72 -0.03
C ARG A 523 23.65 -11.62 -1.44
N TRP A 524 23.60 -10.43 -2.04
CA TRP A 524 24.16 -10.19 -3.38
C TRP A 524 25.69 -10.29 -3.38
N LEU A 525 26.36 -9.76 -2.36
CA LEU A 525 27.81 -9.91 -2.21
C LEU A 525 28.26 -11.36 -2.01
N GLN A 526 27.49 -12.16 -1.26
CA GLN A 526 27.78 -13.58 -1.10
C GLN A 526 27.78 -14.30 -2.45
N GLN A 527 26.79 -14.03 -3.30
CA GLN A 527 26.76 -14.60 -4.64
C GLN A 527 27.91 -14.07 -5.53
N ALA A 528 28.26 -12.79 -5.42
CA ALA A 528 29.41 -12.22 -6.14
C ALA A 528 30.74 -12.90 -5.77
N GLU A 529 30.92 -13.22 -4.48
CA GLU A 529 32.09 -13.96 -4.00
C GLU A 529 32.13 -15.39 -4.55
N CYS A 530 31.01 -16.11 -4.54
CA CYS A 530 30.91 -17.44 -5.15
C CYS A 530 31.26 -17.38 -6.65
N ASP A 531 30.77 -16.37 -7.38
CA ASP A 531 31.05 -16.20 -8.80
C ASP A 531 32.56 -15.96 -9.07
N LEU A 532 33.25 -15.17 -8.22
CA LEU A 532 34.70 -14.99 -8.32
C LEU A 532 35.49 -16.26 -7.97
N GLN A 533 35.01 -17.06 -7.02
CA GLN A 533 35.64 -18.35 -6.71
C GLN A 533 35.54 -19.31 -7.91
N VAL A 534 34.42 -19.30 -8.63
CA VAL A 534 34.28 -20.05 -9.88
C VAL A 534 35.19 -19.48 -10.97
N ALA A 535 35.28 -18.16 -11.11
CA ALA A 535 36.22 -17.54 -12.06
C ALA A 535 37.68 -17.96 -11.78
N ALA A 536 38.07 -18.01 -10.50
CA ALA A 536 39.40 -18.43 -10.07
C ALA A 536 39.69 -19.92 -10.36
N SER A 537 38.68 -20.80 -10.32
CA SER A 537 38.86 -22.22 -10.65
C SER A 537 38.98 -22.49 -12.15
N ILE A 538 38.48 -21.56 -12.98
CA ILE A 538 38.60 -21.61 -14.44
C ILE A 538 39.98 -21.14 -14.93
N ALA A 539 40.66 -20.28 -14.15
CA ALA A 539 41.94 -19.71 -14.52
C ALA A 539 42.99 -20.77 -14.89
N GLY A 540 43.69 -20.54 -16.00
CA GLY A 540 44.71 -21.44 -16.54
C GLY A 540 44.17 -22.67 -17.30
N ASN A 541 42.86 -22.89 -17.35
CA ASN A 541 42.26 -24.05 -18.03
C ASN A 541 42.00 -23.83 -19.54
N GLY A 542 42.35 -22.66 -20.08
CA GLY A 542 42.11 -22.31 -21.49
C GLY A 542 40.66 -21.91 -21.81
N SER A 543 39.83 -21.68 -20.79
CA SER A 543 38.43 -21.21 -20.93
C SER A 543 38.29 -19.75 -20.47
N THR A 544 39.15 -18.89 -21.01
CA THR A 544 39.28 -17.47 -20.62
C THR A 544 37.96 -16.71 -20.77
N GLU A 545 37.15 -17.04 -21.78
CA GLU A 545 35.82 -16.45 -22.00
C GLU A 545 34.87 -16.68 -20.82
N TRP A 546 34.91 -17.87 -20.20
CA TRP A 546 34.10 -18.20 -19.03
C TRP A 546 34.61 -17.50 -17.78
N LEU A 547 35.93 -17.38 -17.61
CA LEU A 547 36.51 -16.58 -16.53
C LEU A 547 36.04 -15.13 -16.63
N LEU A 548 36.17 -14.51 -17.80
CA LEU A 548 35.76 -13.12 -18.03
C LEU A 548 34.26 -12.92 -17.81
N TYR A 549 33.42 -13.86 -18.26
CA TYR A 549 31.98 -13.81 -18.01
C TYR A 549 31.64 -13.93 -16.51
N MET A 550 32.29 -14.84 -15.79
CA MET A 550 32.05 -15.00 -14.35
C MET A 550 32.53 -13.77 -13.56
N VAL A 551 33.65 -13.14 -13.96
CA VAL A 551 34.08 -11.85 -13.40
C VAL A 551 33.05 -10.76 -13.70
N PHE A 552 32.49 -10.71 -14.92
CA PHE A 552 31.40 -9.77 -15.24
C PHE A 552 30.20 -9.95 -14.29
N ARG A 553 29.73 -11.20 -14.12
CA ARG A 553 28.59 -11.52 -13.24
C ARG A 553 28.87 -11.20 -11.78
N ALA A 554 30.10 -11.39 -11.32
CA ALA A 554 30.51 -11.01 -9.98
C ALA A 554 30.53 -9.49 -9.78
N MET A 555 31.07 -8.72 -10.74
CA MET A 555 31.12 -7.26 -10.65
C MET A 555 29.73 -6.64 -10.72
N GLU A 556 28.84 -7.15 -11.58
CA GLU A 556 27.43 -6.72 -11.62
C GLU A 556 26.79 -6.86 -10.24
N LYS A 557 26.87 -8.05 -9.63
CA LYS A 557 26.30 -8.30 -8.30
C LYS A 557 26.97 -7.49 -7.19
N THR A 558 28.28 -7.28 -7.28
CA THR A 558 29.05 -6.47 -6.31
C THR A 558 28.56 -5.03 -6.29
N LEU A 559 28.36 -4.43 -7.46
CA LEU A 559 27.88 -3.05 -7.56
C LEU A 559 26.39 -2.96 -7.22
N THR A 560 25.58 -3.94 -7.62
CA THR A 560 24.17 -4.02 -7.22
C THR A 560 23.99 -4.14 -5.71
N ALA A 561 24.89 -4.82 -5.00
CA ALA A 561 24.86 -4.83 -3.53
C ALA A 561 25.00 -3.42 -2.92
N VAL A 562 25.80 -2.55 -3.54
CA VAL A 562 25.90 -1.15 -3.10
C VAL A 562 24.59 -0.40 -3.36
N GLU A 563 23.95 -0.63 -4.51
CA GLU A 563 22.63 -0.06 -4.81
C GLU A 563 21.59 -0.47 -3.78
N TYR A 564 21.51 -1.76 -3.43
CA TYR A 564 20.60 -2.24 -2.40
C TYR A 564 20.84 -1.54 -1.07
N ASN A 565 22.10 -1.38 -0.63
CA ASN A 565 22.43 -0.71 0.62
C ASN A 565 22.02 0.78 0.64
N GLN A 566 21.85 1.40 -0.52
CA GLN A 566 21.38 2.78 -0.66
C GLN A 566 19.85 2.88 -0.90
N GLY A 567 19.11 1.79 -0.72
CA GLY A 567 17.67 1.72 -0.96
C GLY A 567 17.28 1.62 -2.43
N GLY A 568 18.25 1.33 -3.31
CA GLY A 568 18.04 0.98 -4.72
C GLY A 568 17.78 -0.51 -4.91
N GLY A 569 17.97 -0.99 -6.14
CA GLY A 569 17.78 -2.38 -6.51
C GLY A 569 18.51 -2.75 -7.79
N PHE A 570 18.35 -4.00 -8.22
CA PHE A 570 18.91 -4.49 -9.49
C PHE A 570 18.22 -3.85 -10.70
N ASP A 571 18.99 -3.41 -11.68
CA ASP A 571 18.49 -2.94 -12.98
C ASP A 571 19.21 -3.68 -14.11
N ARG A 572 18.49 -4.63 -14.71
CA ARG A 572 19.02 -5.48 -15.79
C ARG A 572 19.42 -4.69 -17.06
N ASN A 573 18.87 -3.49 -17.26
CA ASN A 573 19.15 -2.69 -18.44
C ASN A 573 20.34 -1.75 -18.25
N LEU A 574 20.86 -1.64 -17.02
CA LEU A 574 21.98 -0.78 -16.71
C LEU A 574 23.29 -1.48 -17.06
N SER A 575 24.10 -0.86 -17.93
CA SER A 575 25.43 -1.41 -18.24
C SER A 575 26.33 -1.33 -17.01
N LEU A 576 27.27 -2.28 -16.89
CA LEU A 576 28.22 -2.34 -15.77
C LEU A 576 28.96 -1.01 -15.55
N ALA A 577 29.32 -0.30 -16.63
CA ALA A 577 29.96 1.01 -16.55
C ALA A 577 29.05 2.09 -15.95
N LYS A 578 27.78 2.17 -16.39
CA LYS A 578 26.81 3.12 -15.84
C LYS A 578 26.47 2.83 -14.39
N LEU A 579 26.40 1.54 -14.03
CA LEU A 579 26.22 1.11 -12.65
C LEU A 579 27.40 1.54 -11.78
N ALA A 580 28.64 1.39 -12.28
CA ALA A 580 29.83 1.87 -11.57
C ALA A 580 29.83 3.39 -11.39
N ASP A 581 29.45 4.16 -12.43
CA ASP A 581 29.33 5.63 -12.34
C ASP A 581 28.29 6.06 -11.31
N LYS A 582 27.14 5.37 -11.27
CA LYS A 582 26.08 5.63 -10.30
C LYS A 582 26.58 5.36 -8.87
N VAL A 583 27.17 4.19 -8.64
CA VAL A 583 27.67 3.74 -7.34
C VAL A 583 28.81 4.62 -6.82
N ALA A 584 29.66 5.14 -7.72
CA ALA A 584 30.76 6.04 -7.37
C ALA A 584 30.31 7.33 -6.66
N SER A 585 29.05 7.74 -6.85
CA SER A 585 28.49 8.94 -6.23
C SER A 585 28.18 8.77 -4.73
N TYR A 586 28.15 7.54 -4.21
CA TYR A 586 27.71 7.24 -2.84
C TYR A 586 28.82 7.34 -1.78
N GLY A 587 30.09 7.41 -2.18
CA GLY A 587 31.19 7.53 -1.21
C GLY A 587 32.55 7.77 -1.86
N CYS A 588 33.43 8.46 -1.13
CA CYS A 588 34.79 8.78 -1.62
C CYS A 588 35.62 7.53 -1.90
N GLU A 589 35.39 6.42 -1.19
CA GLU A 589 36.09 5.15 -1.39
C GLU A 589 35.66 4.47 -2.69
N LEU A 590 34.39 4.63 -3.07
CA LEU A 590 33.77 4.08 -4.27
C LEU A 590 34.11 4.89 -5.54
N ALA A 591 34.69 6.09 -5.40
CA ALA A 591 35.00 6.98 -6.52
C ALA A 591 36.00 6.39 -7.53
N LYS A 592 36.74 5.33 -7.16
CA LYS A 592 37.67 4.64 -8.05
C LYS A 592 37.01 3.57 -8.93
N LEU A 593 35.79 3.13 -8.59
CA LEU A 593 35.11 2.03 -9.26
C LEU A 593 34.94 2.22 -10.77
N PRO A 594 34.56 3.40 -11.31
CA PRO A 594 34.41 3.56 -12.75
C PRO A 594 35.70 3.27 -13.52
N LYS A 595 36.85 3.69 -12.97
CA LYS A 595 38.16 3.45 -13.57
C LYS A 595 38.56 1.98 -13.48
N GLN A 596 38.32 1.32 -12.35
CA GLN A 596 38.63 -0.10 -12.17
C GLN A 596 37.75 -0.99 -13.03
N ILE A 597 36.46 -0.68 -13.15
CA ILE A 597 35.52 -1.37 -14.05
C ILE A 597 35.89 -1.14 -15.51
N ALA A 598 36.31 0.07 -15.89
CA ALA A 598 36.83 0.32 -17.24
C ALA A 598 38.05 -0.55 -17.56
N LEU A 599 38.99 -0.67 -16.62
CA LEU A 599 40.17 -1.54 -16.76
C LEU A 599 39.80 -3.02 -16.91
N LEU A 600 38.84 -3.54 -16.13
CA LEU A 600 38.33 -4.90 -16.32
C LEU A 600 37.74 -5.11 -17.72
N ARG A 601 37.01 -4.11 -18.24
CA ARG A 601 36.44 -4.16 -19.60
C ARG A 601 37.51 -4.12 -20.69
N GLU A 602 38.60 -3.39 -20.48
CA GLU A 602 39.77 -3.41 -21.38
C GLU A 602 40.42 -4.80 -21.47
N HIS A 603 40.35 -5.58 -20.39
CA HIS A 603 40.76 -6.99 -20.40
C HIS A 603 39.75 -7.96 -21.04
N GLY A 604 38.59 -7.47 -21.50
CA GLY A 604 37.57 -8.26 -22.19
C GLY A 604 36.39 -8.71 -21.31
N VAL A 605 36.28 -8.22 -20.06
CA VAL A 605 35.12 -8.51 -19.19
C VAL A 605 33.86 -7.85 -19.75
N ASP A 606 32.91 -8.67 -20.20
CA ASP A 606 31.67 -8.22 -20.86
C ASP A 606 30.60 -9.34 -20.80
N ASP A 607 29.31 -9.00 -20.87
CA ASP A 607 28.19 -9.97 -20.86
C ASP A 607 27.96 -10.64 -22.22
N LYS A 608 28.34 -9.96 -23.30
CA LYS A 608 27.98 -10.29 -24.67
C LYS A 608 29.15 -10.86 -25.44
N THR A 609 30.30 -10.18 -25.41
CA THR A 609 31.47 -10.60 -26.20
C THR A 609 32.04 -11.91 -25.67
N THR A 610 31.89 -12.22 -24.39
CA THR A 610 32.34 -13.50 -23.81
C THR A 610 31.45 -14.69 -24.16
N GLN A 611 30.24 -14.45 -24.69
CA GLN A 611 29.23 -15.51 -24.90
C GLN A 611 28.81 -15.74 -26.35
N TYR A 612 28.65 -14.68 -27.14
CA TYR A 612 27.98 -14.79 -28.44
C TYR A 612 28.94 -14.53 -29.61
N PRO A 613 29.08 -15.47 -30.58
CA PRO A 613 29.93 -15.30 -31.76
C PRO A 613 29.62 -14.05 -32.60
N LYS A 614 28.37 -13.55 -32.59
CA LYS A 614 27.95 -12.38 -33.37
C LYS A 614 28.70 -11.08 -33.02
N TYR A 615 29.34 -11.02 -31.85
CA TYR A 615 30.14 -9.86 -31.42
C TYR A 615 31.61 -9.96 -31.82
N HIS A 616 31.98 -11.01 -32.55
CA HIS A 616 33.32 -11.23 -33.06
C HIS A 616 33.33 -11.24 -34.59
N THR A 617 34.49 -10.96 -35.16
CA THR A 617 34.69 -11.07 -36.61
C THR A 617 34.69 -12.53 -37.03
N LEU A 618 33.81 -12.89 -37.97
CA LEU A 618 33.79 -14.22 -38.60
C LEU A 618 35.20 -14.63 -39.06
N PRO A 619 35.69 -15.85 -38.76
CA PRO A 619 34.98 -16.99 -38.15
C PRO A 619 35.13 -17.12 -36.62
N THR A 620 35.74 -16.14 -35.95
CA THR A 620 36.16 -16.21 -34.53
C THR A 620 34.99 -16.46 -33.59
N ILE A 621 35.16 -17.38 -32.65
CA ILE A 621 34.23 -17.63 -31.54
C ILE A 621 34.78 -17.06 -30.22
N PRO A 622 33.95 -16.84 -29.18
CA PRO A 622 34.41 -16.28 -27.90
C PRO A 622 35.57 -17.07 -27.27
N HIS A 623 35.56 -18.39 -27.38
CA HIS A 623 36.63 -19.27 -26.86
C HIS A 623 38.02 -18.95 -27.43
N GLU A 624 38.09 -18.39 -28.65
CA GLU A 624 39.34 -18.05 -29.33
C GLU A 624 39.72 -16.57 -29.19
N ALA A 625 38.80 -15.73 -28.69
CA ALA A 625 38.90 -14.28 -28.79
C ALA A 625 39.80 -13.62 -27.72
N PHE A 626 40.16 -14.32 -26.65
CA PHE A 626 40.78 -13.71 -25.45
C PHE A 626 42.19 -14.22 -25.11
N SER A 627 42.94 -14.71 -26.11
CA SER A 627 44.29 -15.27 -25.92
C SER A 627 45.33 -14.30 -25.33
N ALA A 628 45.11 -12.98 -25.43
CA ALA A 628 45.98 -11.95 -24.86
C ALA A 628 45.59 -11.54 -23.42
N CYS A 629 44.51 -12.10 -22.86
CA CYS A 629 44.03 -11.75 -21.54
C CYS A 629 45.00 -12.21 -20.45
N LYS A 630 45.26 -11.33 -19.48
CA LYS A 630 45.99 -11.67 -18.27
C LYS A 630 45.00 -12.03 -17.17
N GLU A 631 44.57 -13.29 -17.16
CA GLU A 631 43.55 -13.81 -16.23
C GLU A 631 43.83 -13.47 -14.76
N GLN A 632 45.11 -13.53 -14.34
CA GLN A 632 45.51 -13.21 -12.97
C GLN A 632 45.31 -11.72 -12.63
N ASP A 633 45.61 -10.81 -13.56
CA ASP A 633 45.43 -9.37 -13.34
C ASP A 633 43.93 -9.03 -13.21
N VAL A 634 43.09 -9.68 -14.03
CA VAL A 634 41.62 -9.56 -13.97
C VAL A 634 41.08 -10.03 -12.62
N LEU A 635 41.50 -11.22 -12.16
CA LEU A 635 41.05 -11.77 -10.87
C LEU A 635 41.51 -10.92 -9.70
N LEU A 636 42.77 -10.47 -9.70
CA LEU A 636 43.30 -9.60 -8.63
C LEU A 636 42.50 -8.31 -8.51
N LEU A 637 42.23 -7.65 -9.63
CA LEU A 637 41.44 -6.42 -9.67
C LEU A 637 39.98 -6.65 -9.23
N ALA A 638 39.37 -7.76 -9.66
CA ALA A 638 38.00 -8.11 -9.27
C ALA A 638 37.88 -8.38 -7.75
N TRP A 639 38.84 -9.10 -7.17
CA TRP A 639 38.91 -9.31 -5.72
C TRP A 639 39.18 -8.02 -4.95
N GLU A 640 40.02 -7.12 -5.48
CA GLU A 640 40.24 -5.79 -4.90
C GLU A 640 38.93 -5.00 -4.80
N ILE A 641 38.16 -4.96 -5.89
CA ILE A 641 36.84 -4.29 -5.93
C ILE A 641 35.87 -4.93 -4.93
N LEU A 642 35.74 -6.27 -4.92
CA LEU A 642 34.84 -6.96 -4.00
C LEU A 642 35.19 -6.67 -2.54
N ASN A 643 36.48 -6.72 -2.19
CA ASN A 643 36.94 -6.48 -0.82
C ASN A 643 36.77 -5.01 -0.40
N MET A 644 36.96 -4.06 -1.33
CA MET A 644 36.65 -2.65 -1.10
C MET A 644 35.16 -2.48 -0.74
N VAL A 645 34.26 -3.06 -1.53
CA VAL A 645 32.81 -2.95 -1.30
C VAL A 645 32.39 -3.65 0.00
N LYS A 646 32.96 -4.83 0.31
CA LYS A 646 32.76 -5.51 1.60
C LYS A 646 33.16 -4.63 2.78
N SER A 647 34.33 -3.98 2.70
CA SER A 647 34.79 -3.07 3.74
C SER A 647 33.91 -1.84 3.88
N TRP A 648 33.39 -1.32 2.76
CA TRP A 648 32.49 -0.17 2.75
C TRP A 648 31.13 -0.49 3.38
N LEU A 649 30.54 -1.66 3.07
CA LEU A 649 29.28 -2.12 3.67
C LEU A 649 29.42 -2.52 5.15
N GLY A 650 30.60 -2.93 5.59
CA GLY A 650 30.83 -3.35 6.98
C GLY A 650 30.94 -2.22 8.00
N ARG A 651 30.79 -0.96 7.56
CA ARG A 651 30.81 0.26 8.39
C ARG A 651 29.39 0.71 8.70
#